data_AF-A0A9E1RSG3-F1
#
_entry.id   AF-A0A9E1RSG3-F1
#
_cell.length_a   1.000
_cell.length_b   1.000
_cell.length_c   1.000
_cell.angle_alpha   90.00
_cell.angle_beta   90.00
_cell.angle_gamma   90.00
#
_symmetry.space_group_name_H-M   'P 1'
#
loop_
_entity.id
_entity.type
_entity.pdbx_description
1 polymer ?
#
loop_
_entity_poly.entity_id
_entity_poly.type
_entity_poly.pdbx_seq_one_letter_code
_entity_poly.pdbx_strand_id
1 'polypeptide(L)'
;MLKPYRVLDLTNGRGELAGFMLAQLGAEVISIEPVGGSSSRKIAPFRGGESSGDSLYFSAFGRGQASVELDLAGSENDRAQLKELAKGADVIIESSDVGEMAAMGLGYDDLAAVNPALVYASISPFGQTGPKATWPATDLTIWAAAGPSRITGDSDRAPLRMQSDQSYAHAAAEAAGCVIAALYERASSGHGQHVDISAQQASAQATQSMILAHPNGDTMLKRESGGIRFGDIFIQLLWPCADGHVSITFLFGSALGVPTGRLMEVVCEEGYCDEATRDRNWISYGEELLTGVEPVEEYDRVKACVGAFCMAHTKAELLELATTHNLLIAPVNMIDDVVGLDQFVERGFWDDVEGDRFPGPMIKASATPLPRLPAAPALGADTLRVLSEPCRTPSAPDPVTPAPTDRPLEGVKILDFMWVMAGPAGTRVLADMGATVVRIESNARIDTARTLQPFKDNTNSLESSALFSNMNAGKLGVTINPTTPEGMAVIEDLIRWADVVTESYSPKAMANFGLDYESVRKINPSVIMLSSCLFGQTGPLARFAGYGTMAAAMTGFFGITGWPDRAPSGPFGAYTDYISPRFANAALLAALDHRRRTGEGQYLDFAQAEGSMHVIAPLLLDYTVNGNVASTVGNSDAHCDPHGVFP
;
A
#
# COMPACT_ATOMS: atom_id res chain seq x y z
N MET A 1 18.22 -7.95 1.29
CA MET A 1 18.81 -6.60 1.40
C MET A 1 19.34 -6.31 2.81
N LEU A 2 18.58 -6.58 3.88
CA LEU A 2 18.84 -6.16 5.27
C LEU A 2 19.57 -7.19 6.17
N LYS A 3 20.25 -8.19 5.59
CA LYS A 3 20.98 -9.25 6.32
C LYS A 3 21.86 -8.78 7.49
N PRO A 4 22.52 -7.60 7.44
CA PRO A 4 23.33 -7.13 8.56
C PRO A 4 22.53 -6.66 9.78
N TYR A 5 21.20 -6.63 9.78
CA TYR A 5 20.43 -6.01 10.87
C TYR A 5 19.68 -7.05 11.70
N ARG A 6 19.70 -6.90 13.04
CA ARG A 6 18.84 -7.64 13.99
C ARG A 6 17.76 -6.73 14.55
N VAL A 7 16.54 -7.22 14.50
CA VAL A 7 15.32 -6.55 14.97
C VAL A 7 14.78 -7.36 16.15
N LEU A 8 14.50 -6.69 17.26
CA LEU A 8 13.67 -7.25 18.33
C LEU A 8 12.25 -6.74 18.12
N ASP A 9 11.33 -7.66 17.86
CA ASP A 9 9.93 -7.38 17.59
C ASP A 9 9.11 -7.65 18.85
N LEU A 10 8.72 -6.56 19.53
CA LEU A 10 7.86 -6.56 20.71
C LEU A 10 6.42 -6.19 20.33
N THR A 11 6.09 -6.21 19.03
CA THR A 11 4.74 -5.88 18.59
C THR A 11 3.76 -6.99 18.92
N ASN A 12 2.50 -6.58 19.02
CA ASN A 12 1.36 -7.47 19.15
C ASN A 12 0.50 -7.39 17.88
N GLY A 13 -0.78 -7.73 17.94
CA GLY A 13 -1.72 -7.62 16.81
C GLY A 13 -1.82 -6.24 16.14
N ARG A 14 -1.08 -5.22 16.61
CA ARG A 14 -1.02 -3.85 16.09
C ARG A 14 0.25 -3.53 15.27
N GLY A 15 1.22 -4.44 15.12
CA GLY A 15 2.50 -4.10 14.48
C GLY A 15 3.25 -5.20 13.73
N GLU A 16 2.85 -6.48 13.84
CA GLU A 16 3.64 -7.62 13.34
C GLU A 16 3.94 -7.62 11.84
N LEU A 17 3.12 -6.95 11.02
CA LEU A 17 3.41 -6.78 9.60
C LEU A 17 4.75 -6.04 9.36
N ALA A 18 5.18 -5.17 10.28
CA ALA A 18 6.46 -4.48 10.19
C ALA A 18 7.62 -5.48 10.34
N GLY A 19 7.56 -6.37 11.35
CA GLY A 19 8.52 -7.45 11.54
C GLY A 19 8.57 -8.39 10.35
N PHE A 20 7.41 -8.79 9.82
CA PHE A 20 7.31 -9.59 8.60
C PHE A 20 8.03 -8.92 7.41
N MET A 21 7.76 -7.64 7.14
CA MET A 21 8.39 -6.92 6.03
C MET A 21 9.92 -6.82 6.20
N LEU A 22 10.40 -6.56 7.41
CA LEU A 22 11.84 -6.51 7.71
C LEU A 22 12.51 -7.88 7.52
N ALA A 23 11.87 -8.96 7.97
CA ALA A 23 12.32 -10.34 7.74
C ALA A 23 12.34 -10.68 6.24
N GLN A 24 11.31 -10.28 5.50
CA GLN A 24 11.21 -10.50 4.06
C GLN A 24 12.25 -9.70 3.27
N LEU A 25 12.68 -8.55 3.77
CA LEU A 25 13.82 -7.80 3.23
C LEU A 25 15.17 -8.39 3.69
N GLY A 26 15.15 -9.38 4.57
CA GLY A 26 16.27 -10.22 4.97
C GLY A 26 16.92 -9.88 6.30
N ALA A 27 16.32 -9.04 7.14
CA ALA A 27 16.77 -8.82 8.50
C ALA A 27 16.55 -10.07 9.37
N GLU A 28 17.36 -10.23 10.41
CA GLU A 28 17.07 -11.21 11.47
C GLU A 28 16.04 -10.61 12.42
N VAL A 29 14.86 -11.22 12.53
CA VAL A 29 13.77 -10.72 13.38
C VAL A 29 13.51 -11.72 14.50
N ILE A 30 13.52 -11.23 15.73
CA ILE A 30 13.30 -12.00 16.95
C ILE A 30 12.07 -11.43 17.65
N SER A 31 10.97 -12.18 17.63
CA SER A 31 9.77 -11.86 18.39
C SER A 31 10.02 -12.08 19.88
N ILE A 32 9.84 -11.02 20.66
CA ILE A 32 9.92 -11.05 22.13
C ILE A 32 8.49 -11.10 22.65
N GLU A 33 8.06 -12.29 23.06
CA GLU A 33 6.69 -12.56 23.44
C GLU A 33 6.54 -12.64 24.98
N PRO A 34 5.40 -12.19 25.55
CA PRO A 34 5.11 -12.39 26.96
C PRO A 34 4.85 -13.88 27.26
N VAL A 35 4.82 -14.22 28.56
CA VAL A 35 4.45 -15.58 28.98
C VAL A 35 3.06 -15.95 28.45
N GLY A 36 2.97 -17.08 27.74
CA GLY A 36 1.74 -17.50 27.05
C GLY A 36 1.52 -16.88 25.67
N GLY A 37 2.51 -16.15 25.15
CA GLY A 37 2.60 -15.66 23.78
C GLY A 37 1.91 -14.33 23.50
N SER A 38 2.26 -13.74 22.35
CA SER A 38 1.66 -12.50 21.86
C SER A 38 0.13 -12.60 21.77
N SER A 39 -0.57 -11.49 21.96
CA SER A 39 -2.04 -11.44 21.83
C SER A 39 -2.51 -11.78 20.41
N SER A 40 -1.65 -11.58 19.41
CA SER A 40 -1.90 -11.96 18.01
C SER A 40 -2.12 -13.46 17.81
N ARG A 41 -1.50 -14.32 18.63
CA ARG A 41 -1.73 -15.77 18.63
C ARG A 41 -3.18 -16.15 18.95
N LYS A 42 -3.97 -15.18 19.43
CA LYS A 42 -5.39 -15.33 19.80
C LYS A 42 -6.32 -14.52 18.89
N ILE A 43 -5.81 -14.00 17.77
CA ILE A 43 -6.61 -13.26 16.78
C ILE A 43 -7.08 -14.24 15.71
N ALA A 44 -8.39 -14.27 15.45
CA ALA A 44 -8.97 -15.04 14.35
C ALA A 44 -8.50 -14.48 12.98
N PRO A 45 -8.54 -15.28 11.91
CA PRO A 45 -9.08 -16.64 11.81
C PRO A 45 -8.18 -17.69 12.45
N PHE A 46 -8.76 -18.83 12.84
CA PHE A 46 -8.04 -19.96 13.45
C PHE A 46 -8.07 -21.16 12.52
N ARG A 47 -6.98 -21.93 12.48
CA ARG A 47 -6.94 -23.21 11.77
C ARG A 47 -8.04 -24.14 12.30
N GLY A 48 -8.82 -24.71 11.39
CA GLY A 48 -9.98 -25.55 11.70
C GLY A 48 -11.22 -24.80 12.20
N GLY A 49 -11.18 -23.46 12.29
CA GLY A 49 -12.29 -22.63 12.74
C GLY A 49 -12.56 -22.66 14.26
N GLU A 50 -11.77 -23.39 15.04
CA GLU A 50 -11.92 -23.48 16.50
C GLU A 50 -11.12 -22.36 17.18
N SER A 51 -11.74 -21.65 18.15
CA SER A 51 -11.07 -20.57 18.90
C SER A 51 -9.83 -20.97 19.71
N SER A 52 -9.57 -22.28 19.84
CA SER A 52 -8.37 -22.87 20.44
C SER A 52 -7.32 -23.34 19.42
N GLY A 53 -7.59 -23.20 18.12
CA GLY A 53 -6.66 -23.55 17.04
C GLY A 53 -5.56 -22.52 16.84
N ASP A 54 -4.62 -22.82 15.94
CA ASP A 54 -3.52 -21.90 15.61
C ASP A 54 -4.08 -20.66 14.89
N SER A 55 -3.75 -19.46 15.38
CA SER A 55 -4.13 -18.20 14.73
C SER A 55 -3.45 -18.07 13.36
N LEU A 56 -4.26 -17.99 12.31
CA LEU A 56 -3.82 -17.70 10.95
C LEU A 56 -3.35 -16.25 10.79
N TYR A 57 -3.80 -15.34 11.67
CA TYR A 57 -3.24 -13.99 11.75
C TYR A 57 -1.75 -14.04 12.15
N PHE A 58 -1.44 -14.70 13.27
CA PHE A 58 -0.05 -14.87 13.70
C PHE A 58 0.75 -15.70 12.68
N SER A 59 0.15 -16.75 12.11
CA SER A 59 0.80 -17.53 11.05
C SER A 59 1.12 -16.69 9.81
N ALA A 60 0.38 -15.62 9.50
CA ALA A 60 0.68 -14.75 8.36
C ALA A 60 1.94 -13.90 8.61
N PHE A 61 2.01 -13.24 9.78
CA PHE A 61 3.00 -12.19 10.04
C PHE A 61 4.19 -12.65 10.90
N GLY A 62 4.07 -13.73 11.66
CA GLY A 62 5.16 -14.33 12.42
C GLY A 62 6.17 -15.14 11.58
N ARG A 63 5.93 -15.28 10.26
CA ARG A 63 6.79 -16.09 9.37
C ARG A 63 8.21 -15.58 9.31
N GLY A 64 9.17 -16.52 9.37
CA GLY A 64 10.59 -16.22 9.28
C GLY A 64 11.21 -15.56 10.51
N GLN A 65 10.44 -15.36 11.58
CA GLN A 65 10.93 -14.84 12.84
C GLN A 65 11.41 -15.96 13.77
N ALA A 66 12.27 -15.64 14.72
CA ALA A 66 12.53 -16.46 15.92
C ALA A 66 11.57 -16.05 17.04
N SER A 67 11.26 -16.94 17.99
CA SER A 67 10.41 -16.62 19.15
C SER A 67 11.16 -16.81 20.48
N VAL A 68 11.16 -15.77 21.31
CA VAL A 68 11.72 -15.74 22.66
C VAL A 68 10.63 -15.32 23.64
N GLU A 69 10.43 -16.11 24.69
CA GLU A 69 9.45 -15.83 25.74
C GLU A 69 10.13 -15.15 26.94
N LEU A 70 9.64 -13.97 27.34
CA LEU A 70 10.13 -13.17 28.47
C LEU A 70 8.96 -12.57 29.28
N ASP A 71 8.98 -12.72 30.61
CA ASP A 71 8.03 -12.06 31.51
C ASP A 71 8.47 -10.63 31.84
N LEU A 72 8.33 -9.72 30.86
CA LEU A 72 8.76 -8.32 31.04
C LEU A 72 7.97 -7.58 32.13
N ALA A 73 6.72 -7.99 32.39
CA ALA A 73 5.87 -7.37 33.40
C ALA A 73 6.24 -7.83 34.82
N GLY A 74 6.43 -9.13 35.02
CA GLY A 74 6.65 -9.75 36.33
C GLY A 74 8.12 -9.98 36.73
N SER A 75 9.05 -10.10 35.77
CA SER A 75 10.44 -10.52 36.02
C SER A 75 11.45 -9.41 35.75
N GLU A 76 12.13 -8.94 36.80
CA GLU A 76 13.29 -8.04 36.66
C GLU A 76 14.45 -8.69 35.89
N ASN A 77 14.62 -10.00 36.04
CA ASN A 77 15.64 -10.75 35.31
C ASN A 77 15.37 -10.72 33.81
N ASP A 78 14.13 -10.87 33.40
CA ASP A 78 13.75 -10.93 31.99
C ASP A 78 13.83 -9.53 31.36
N ARG A 79 13.47 -8.49 32.12
CA ARG A 79 13.78 -7.09 31.73
C ARG A 79 15.28 -6.87 31.55
N ALA A 80 16.12 -7.42 32.43
CA ALA A 80 17.58 -7.33 32.29
C ALA A 80 18.08 -8.11 31.06
N GLN A 81 17.50 -9.28 30.75
CA GLN A 81 17.80 -10.04 29.55
C GLN A 81 17.44 -9.28 28.27
N LEU A 82 16.27 -8.63 28.22
CA LEU A 82 15.90 -7.79 27.09
C LEU A 82 16.87 -6.62 26.91
N LYS A 83 17.28 -5.96 28.01
CA LYS A 83 18.31 -4.91 27.95
C LYS A 83 19.64 -5.42 27.40
N GLU A 84 20.01 -6.65 27.72
CA GLU A 84 21.22 -7.28 27.17
C GLU A 84 21.08 -7.55 25.67
N LEU A 85 19.95 -8.09 25.21
CA LEU A 85 19.66 -8.26 23.78
C LEU A 85 19.67 -6.92 23.04
N ALA A 86 19.10 -5.87 23.64
CA ALA A 86 19.02 -4.53 23.06
C ALA A 86 20.41 -3.90 22.81
N LYS A 87 21.45 -4.27 23.58
CA LYS A 87 22.83 -3.80 23.33
C LYS A 87 23.37 -4.23 21.96
N GLY A 88 22.97 -5.41 21.49
CA GLY A 88 23.41 -5.99 20.22
C GLY A 88 22.39 -5.90 19.09
N ALA A 89 21.22 -5.34 19.35
CA ALA A 89 20.17 -5.14 18.37
C ALA A 89 20.39 -3.85 17.56
N ASP A 90 19.92 -3.85 16.32
CA ASP A 90 19.91 -2.66 15.47
C ASP A 90 18.60 -1.90 15.59
N VAL A 91 17.49 -2.63 15.79
CA VAL A 91 16.14 -2.10 15.83
C VAL A 91 15.35 -2.75 16.96
N ILE A 92 14.53 -1.97 17.64
CA ILE A 92 13.36 -2.45 18.39
C ILE A 92 12.11 -1.89 17.72
N ILE A 93 11.11 -2.74 17.51
CA ILE A 93 9.76 -2.32 17.12
C ILE A 93 8.77 -2.77 18.20
N GLU A 94 7.89 -1.89 18.65
CA GLU A 94 6.91 -2.19 19.70
C GLU A 94 5.56 -1.53 19.44
N SER A 95 4.51 -2.10 20.02
CA SER A 95 3.13 -1.61 19.91
C SER A 95 2.36 -1.71 21.23
N SER A 96 3.06 -1.47 22.33
CA SER A 96 2.50 -1.37 23.69
C SER A 96 1.70 -0.09 23.85
N ASP A 97 0.90 -0.01 24.92
CA ASP A 97 0.19 1.23 25.22
C ASP A 97 1.17 2.34 25.62
N VAL A 98 0.84 3.60 25.30
CA VAL A 98 1.74 4.74 25.49
C VAL A 98 2.21 4.83 26.95
N GLY A 99 3.54 4.81 27.14
CA GLY A 99 4.21 4.88 28.44
C GLY A 99 4.43 3.54 29.15
N GLU A 100 3.85 2.44 28.67
CA GLU A 100 3.99 1.10 29.29
C GLU A 100 5.45 0.62 29.29
N MET A 101 6.13 0.71 28.14
CA MET A 101 7.54 0.32 28.02
C MET A 101 8.45 1.18 28.90
N ALA A 102 8.20 2.49 28.97
CA ALA A 102 8.95 3.40 29.83
C ALA A 102 8.73 3.09 31.32
N ALA A 103 7.52 2.72 31.74
CA ALA A 103 7.24 2.33 33.12
C ALA A 103 8.00 1.05 33.53
N MET A 104 8.34 0.19 32.59
CA MET A 104 9.19 -1.00 32.80
C MET A 104 10.70 -0.70 32.70
N GLY A 105 11.09 0.55 32.42
CA GLY A 105 12.48 0.93 32.16
C GLY A 105 13.03 0.34 30.86
N LEU A 106 12.16 0.16 29.87
CA LEU A 106 12.42 -0.40 28.54
C LEU A 106 11.98 0.58 27.43
N GLY A 107 11.75 1.85 27.78
CA GLY A 107 11.43 2.90 26.82
C GLY A 107 12.65 3.28 25.98
N TYR A 108 12.44 4.14 24.99
CA TYR A 108 13.52 4.61 24.12
C TYR A 108 14.70 5.19 24.92
N ASP A 109 14.45 6.10 25.86
CA ASP A 109 15.52 6.75 26.63
C ASP A 109 16.35 5.75 27.45
N ASP A 110 15.70 4.72 28.02
CA ASP A 110 16.37 3.68 28.80
C ASP A 110 17.27 2.80 27.94
N LEU A 111 16.80 2.41 26.74
CA LEU A 111 17.52 1.50 25.86
C LEU A 111 18.56 2.23 24.99
N ALA A 112 18.30 3.48 24.60
CA ALA A 112 19.27 4.33 23.93
C ALA A 112 20.48 4.66 24.83
N ALA A 113 20.27 4.74 26.16
CA ALA A 113 21.37 4.92 27.10
C ALA A 113 22.39 3.76 27.11
N VAL A 114 21.95 2.53 26.78
CA VAL A 114 22.83 1.35 26.69
C VAL A 114 23.24 1.03 25.25
N ASN A 115 22.49 1.48 24.26
CA ASN A 115 22.78 1.36 22.84
C ASN A 115 22.44 2.68 22.11
N PRO A 116 23.38 3.63 22.03
CA PRO A 116 23.16 4.91 21.36
C PRO A 116 22.86 4.81 19.86
N ALA A 117 23.16 3.66 19.25
CA ALA A 117 22.90 3.38 17.84
C ALA A 117 21.50 2.75 17.59
N LEU A 118 20.70 2.51 18.64
CA LEU A 118 19.41 1.83 18.54
C LEU A 118 18.37 2.66 17.80
N VAL A 119 17.79 2.09 16.74
CA VAL A 119 16.53 2.60 16.18
C VAL A 119 15.38 1.97 16.96
N TYR A 120 14.52 2.78 17.55
CA TYR A 120 13.36 2.30 18.31
C TYR A 120 12.11 2.81 17.63
N ALA A 121 11.19 1.94 17.22
CA ALA A 121 9.93 2.34 16.60
C ALA A 121 8.74 1.99 17.48
N SER A 122 7.90 2.99 17.75
CA SER A 122 6.67 2.83 18.52
C SER A 122 5.46 2.94 17.58
N ILE A 123 4.60 1.93 17.57
CA ILE A 123 3.35 1.93 16.78
C ILE A 123 2.17 2.08 17.75
N SER A 124 1.47 3.22 17.68
CA SER A 124 0.35 3.53 18.57
C SER A 124 -0.86 4.08 17.81
N PRO A 125 -2.07 4.06 18.41
CA PRO A 125 -3.27 4.55 17.73
C PRO A 125 -3.16 6.00 17.23
N PHE A 126 -2.68 6.90 18.09
CA PHE A 126 -2.70 8.35 17.87
C PHE A 126 -1.32 9.02 18.02
N GLY A 127 -0.24 8.23 18.06
CA GLY A 127 1.12 8.71 18.34
C GLY A 127 1.45 8.70 19.84
N GLN A 128 2.75 8.77 20.16
CA GLN A 128 3.25 8.78 21.54
C GLN A 128 3.01 10.13 22.26
N THR A 129 2.53 11.15 21.54
CA THR A 129 2.35 12.51 22.06
C THR A 129 0.99 13.12 21.69
N GLY A 130 0.63 14.22 22.38
CA GLY A 130 -0.59 14.97 22.11
C GLY A 130 -1.82 14.50 22.91
N PRO A 131 -2.95 15.22 22.80
CA PRO A 131 -4.10 15.06 23.70
C PRO A 131 -4.86 13.72 23.53
N LYS A 132 -4.59 12.98 22.45
CA LYS A 132 -5.22 11.69 22.15
C LYS A 132 -4.28 10.50 22.31
N ALA A 133 -3.03 10.70 22.71
CA ALA A 133 -2.00 9.64 22.76
C ALA A 133 -2.46 8.40 23.56
N THR A 134 -3.18 8.63 24.66
CA THR A 134 -3.65 7.56 25.56
C THR A 134 -5.14 7.22 25.38
N TRP A 135 -5.77 7.62 24.27
CA TRP A 135 -7.16 7.25 24.02
C TRP A 135 -7.28 5.76 23.70
N PRO A 136 -8.25 5.04 24.29
CA PRO A 136 -8.53 3.68 23.88
C PRO A 136 -9.00 3.66 22.43
N ALA A 137 -8.57 2.66 21.67
CA ALA A 137 -8.83 2.60 20.25
C ALA A 137 -8.98 1.16 19.75
N THR A 138 -9.93 0.98 18.83
CA THR A 138 -10.03 -0.16 17.91
C THR A 138 -9.74 0.30 16.49
N ASP A 139 -9.53 -0.62 15.56
CA ASP A 139 -9.38 -0.28 14.14
C ASP A 139 -10.52 0.61 13.64
N LEU A 140 -11.78 0.28 13.98
CA LEU A 140 -12.95 1.08 13.60
C LEU A 140 -12.84 2.54 14.06
N THR A 141 -12.41 2.78 15.31
CA THR A 141 -12.28 4.15 15.84
C THR A 141 -11.13 4.92 15.21
N ILE A 142 -10.02 4.25 14.89
CA ILE A 142 -8.86 4.87 14.23
C ILE A 142 -9.21 5.20 12.79
N TRP A 143 -9.82 4.26 12.07
CA TRP A 143 -10.29 4.43 10.70
C TRP A 143 -11.29 5.57 10.56
N ALA A 144 -12.23 5.67 11.51
CA ALA A 144 -13.17 6.79 11.57
C ALA A 144 -12.46 8.12 11.86
N ALA A 145 -11.52 8.16 12.80
CA ALA A 145 -10.75 9.35 13.14
C ALA A 145 -9.78 9.80 12.04
N ALA A 146 -9.37 8.90 11.15
CA ALA A 146 -8.53 9.18 9.99
C ALA A 146 -9.32 9.79 8.81
N GLY A 147 -10.64 9.56 8.75
CA GLY A 147 -11.52 10.08 7.70
C GLY A 147 -12.07 9.10 6.65
N PRO A 148 -11.40 7.98 6.28
CA PRO A 148 -11.90 7.08 5.22
C PRO A 148 -13.33 6.55 5.42
N SER A 149 -13.79 6.33 6.65
CA SER A 149 -15.19 5.94 6.92
C SER A 149 -16.19 6.95 6.34
N ARG A 150 -15.89 8.26 6.39
CA ARG A 150 -16.82 9.32 5.92
C ARG A 150 -17.21 9.17 4.46
N ILE A 151 -16.38 8.52 3.65
CA ILE A 151 -16.48 8.41 2.19
C ILE A 151 -16.70 6.98 1.68
N THR A 152 -16.77 5.97 2.57
CA THR A 152 -16.88 4.54 2.20
C THR A 152 -18.22 3.91 2.60
N GLY A 153 -18.95 3.30 1.66
CA GLY A 153 -20.26 2.65 1.87
C GLY A 153 -21.45 3.35 1.20
N ASP A 154 -22.66 3.09 1.67
CA ASP A 154 -23.90 3.68 1.15
C ASP A 154 -24.32 4.98 1.87
N SER A 155 -25.06 5.85 1.18
CA SER A 155 -25.55 7.12 1.75
C SER A 155 -26.72 6.94 2.73
N ASP A 156 -27.48 5.86 2.59
CA ASP A 156 -28.69 5.55 3.38
C ASP A 156 -28.38 4.81 4.69
N ARG A 157 -27.10 4.49 4.94
CA ARG A 157 -26.64 3.75 6.12
C ARG A 157 -25.40 4.36 6.76
N ALA A 158 -25.05 3.80 7.91
CA ALA A 158 -23.83 4.14 8.61
C ALA A 158 -22.58 3.96 7.70
N PRO A 159 -21.55 4.81 7.86
CA PRO A 159 -20.22 4.60 7.28
C PRO A 159 -19.73 3.14 7.42
N LEU A 160 -19.05 2.61 6.40
CA LEU A 160 -18.54 1.24 6.43
C LEU A 160 -17.04 1.16 6.78
N ARG A 161 -16.67 0.07 7.47
CA ARG A 161 -15.30 -0.47 7.53
C ARG A 161 -15.10 -1.60 6.51
N MET A 162 -13.85 -2.01 6.31
CA MET A 162 -13.51 -3.32 5.73
C MET A 162 -13.63 -4.41 6.80
N GLN A 163 -13.93 -5.65 6.42
CA GLN A 163 -14.01 -6.77 7.36
C GLN A 163 -12.68 -6.95 8.12
N SER A 164 -11.53 -6.87 7.45
CA SER A 164 -10.21 -6.90 8.07
C SER A 164 -9.81 -5.55 8.67
N ASP A 165 -9.08 -5.57 9.79
CA ASP A 165 -8.46 -4.37 10.36
C ASP A 165 -7.44 -3.79 9.38
N GLN A 166 -7.42 -2.46 9.19
CA GLN A 166 -6.57 -1.81 8.17
C GLN A 166 -5.61 -0.77 8.75
N SER A 167 -5.99 -0.09 9.82
CA SER A 167 -5.23 1.04 10.36
C SER A 167 -3.83 0.63 10.81
N TYR A 168 -3.74 -0.49 11.52
CA TYR A 168 -2.45 -1.02 11.96
C TYR A 168 -1.65 -1.65 10.81
N ALA A 169 -2.30 -2.16 9.76
CA ALA A 169 -1.58 -2.61 8.57
C ALA A 169 -0.90 -1.42 7.86
N HIS A 170 -1.59 -0.29 7.73
CA HIS A 170 -0.99 0.96 7.24
C HIS A 170 0.15 1.44 8.14
N ALA A 171 -0.05 1.44 9.46
CA ALA A 171 0.94 1.88 10.44
C ALA A 171 2.21 1.00 10.42
N ALA A 172 2.04 -0.33 10.41
CA ALA A 172 3.13 -1.29 10.41
C ALA A 172 3.95 -1.23 9.11
N ALA A 173 3.29 -1.11 7.96
CA ALA A 173 3.99 -0.95 6.68
C ALA A 173 4.76 0.39 6.60
N GLU A 174 4.21 1.47 7.17
CA GLU A 174 4.92 2.74 7.33
C GLU A 174 6.13 2.61 8.25
N ALA A 175 5.96 1.94 9.40
CA ALA A 175 7.01 1.71 10.39
C ALA A 175 8.21 0.98 9.77
N ALA A 176 7.98 -0.05 8.95
CA ALA A 176 9.06 -0.75 8.24
C ALA A 176 9.87 0.20 7.35
N GLY A 177 9.22 1.08 6.57
CA GLY A 177 9.88 2.09 5.75
C GLY A 177 10.69 3.10 6.58
N CYS A 178 10.07 3.67 7.61
CA CYS A 178 10.71 4.66 8.49
C CYS A 178 11.89 4.08 9.28
N VAL A 179 11.81 2.83 9.74
CA VAL A 179 12.93 2.13 10.37
C VAL A 179 14.11 2.01 9.41
N ILE A 180 13.87 1.66 8.14
CA ILE A 180 14.96 1.52 7.16
C ILE A 180 15.56 2.88 6.81
N ALA A 181 14.74 3.93 6.71
CA ALA A 181 15.23 5.31 6.55
C ALA A 181 16.11 5.73 7.73
N ALA A 182 15.70 5.40 8.97
CA ALA A 182 16.49 5.65 10.17
C ALA A 182 17.81 4.86 10.19
N LEU A 183 17.80 3.60 9.75
CA LEU A 183 19.02 2.79 9.60
C LEU A 183 19.96 3.36 8.53
N TYR A 184 19.39 3.91 7.44
CA TYR A 184 20.16 4.55 6.37
C TYR A 184 20.85 5.83 6.85
N GLU A 185 20.15 6.66 7.61
CA GLU A 185 20.72 7.87 8.25
C GLU A 185 21.80 7.50 9.26
N ARG A 186 21.51 6.54 10.15
CA ARG A 186 22.45 6.04 11.17
C ARG A 186 23.77 5.59 10.55
N ALA A 187 23.75 5.11 9.32
CA ALA A 187 24.96 4.69 8.65
C ALA A 187 25.95 5.83 8.36
N SER A 188 25.50 7.08 8.42
CA SER A 188 26.32 8.28 8.29
C SER A 188 26.63 8.91 9.65
N SER A 189 25.64 8.96 10.55
CA SER A 189 25.76 9.65 11.84
C SER A 189 26.26 8.78 12.99
N GLY A 190 26.06 7.46 12.92
CA GLY A 190 26.28 6.51 14.00
C GLY A 190 25.22 6.56 15.12
N HIS A 191 24.22 7.44 15.02
CA HIS A 191 23.19 7.59 16.05
C HIS A 191 21.91 6.84 15.71
N GLY A 192 21.32 6.25 16.74
CA GLY A 192 19.95 5.73 16.72
C GLY A 192 18.93 6.86 16.86
N GLN A 193 17.65 6.52 16.76
CA GLN A 193 16.55 7.49 16.87
C GLN A 193 15.24 6.80 17.26
N HIS A 194 14.33 7.59 17.85
CA HIS A 194 12.95 7.16 18.09
C HIS A 194 12.07 7.50 16.89
N VAL A 195 11.40 6.49 16.35
CA VAL A 195 10.43 6.60 15.26
C VAL A 195 9.02 6.43 15.85
N ASP A 196 8.28 7.52 16.00
CA ASP A 196 6.88 7.50 16.49
C ASP A 196 5.90 7.38 15.32
N ILE A 197 5.13 6.29 15.27
CA ILE A 197 4.15 6.01 14.23
C ILE A 197 2.74 6.07 14.81
N SER A 198 1.92 6.97 14.26
CA SER A 198 0.47 7.03 14.52
C SER A 198 -0.29 6.26 13.45
N ALA A 199 -1.08 5.26 13.87
CA ALA A 199 -2.00 4.56 12.98
C ALA A 199 -3.04 5.49 12.35
N GLN A 200 -3.55 6.48 13.10
CA GLN A 200 -4.48 7.47 12.57
C GLN A 200 -3.87 8.32 11.44
N GLN A 201 -2.62 8.77 11.59
CA GLN A 201 -1.93 9.54 10.56
C GLN A 201 -1.62 8.68 9.32
N ALA A 202 -1.19 7.43 9.53
CA ALA A 202 -0.94 6.50 8.43
C ALA A 202 -2.22 6.24 7.61
N SER A 203 -3.36 6.01 8.27
CA SER A 203 -4.66 5.78 7.63
C SER A 203 -5.23 7.00 6.91
N ALA A 204 -4.84 8.23 7.28
CA ALA A 204 -5.40 9.45 6.67
C ALA A 204 -5.12 9.57 5.17
N GLN A 205 -4.06 8.91 4.67
CA GLN A 205 -3.75 8.84 3.24
C GLN A 205 -4.82 8.08 2.45
N ALA A 206 -5.55 7.15 3.08
CA ALA A 206 -6.64 6.38 2.46
C ALA A 206 -7.91 7.21 2.18
N THR A 207 -7.79 8.53 2.18
CA THR A 207 -8.83 9.48 1.78
C THR A 207 -8.68 10.00 0.36
N GLN A 208 -7.65 9.60 -0.40
CA GLN A 208 -7.34 10.19 -1.72
C GLN A 208 -7.14 11.71 -1.69
N SER A 209 -6.57 12.24 -0.61
CA SER A 209 -6.51 13.68 -0.32
C SER A 209 -7.88 14.37 -0.13
N MET A 210 -9.00 13.65 -0.06
CA MET A 210 -10.33 14.25 0.15
C MET A 210 -10.46 14.95 1.49
N ILE A 211 -9.62 14.61 2.47
CA ILE A 211 -9.52 15.39 3.71
C ILE A 211 -9.14 16.86 3.46
N LEU A 212 -8.52 17.16 2.30
CA LEU A 212 -8.15 18.50 1.88
C LEU A 212 -9.27 19.26 1.16
N ALA A 213 -10.43 18.66 0.85
CA ALA A 213 -11.46 19.33 0.07
C ALA A 213 -12.00 20.60 0.78
N HIS A 214 -12.46 20.45 2.03
CA HIS A 214 -12.95 21.58 2.83
C HIS A 214 -11.92 22.70 3.03
N PRO A 215 -10.67 22.44 3.48
CA PRO A 215 -9.68 23.52 3.65
C PRO A 215 -9.24 24.17 2.32
N ASN A 216 -9.44 23.51 1.18
CA ASN A 216 -9.20 24.09 -0.15
C ASN A 216 -10.45 24.77 -0.74
N GLY A 217 -11.55 24.91 0.01
CA GLY A 217 -12.77 25.55 -0.50
C GLY A 217 -13.54 24.71 -1.51
N ASP A 218 -13.23 23.41 -1.62
CA ASP A 218 -13.94 22.47 -2.49
C ASP A 218 -15.13 21.81 -1.78
N THR A 219 -16.00 21.21 -2.56
CA THR A 219 -17.15 20.45 -2.08
C THR A 219 -16.71 19.09 -1.56
N MET A 220 -17.03 18.79 -0.30
CA MET A 220 -16.82 17.47 0.28
C MET A 220 -17.70 16.44 -0.41
N LEU A 221 -17.11 15.32 -0.83
CA LEU A 221 -17.86 14.23 -1.42
C LEU A 221 -18.89 13.64 -0.45
N LYS A 222 -20.04 13.28 -1.02
CA LYS A 222 -21.00 12.40 -0.38
C LYS A 222 -20.65 10.96 -0.74
N ARG A 223 -20.64 10.12 0.28
CA ARG A 223 -20.47 8.68 0.16
C ARG A 223 -21.64 8.11 -0.63
N GLU A 224 -21.35 7.31 -1.65
CA GLU A 224 -22.34 6.59 -2.44
C GLU A 224 -21.70 5.28 -2.91
N SER A 225 -22.36 4.14 -2.63
CA SER A 225 -21.83 2.83 -3.00
C SER A 225 -21.93 2.60 -4.50
N GLY A 226 -20.94 1.93 -5.10
CA GLY A 226 -20.95 1.58 -6.52
C GLY A 226 -20.75 2.75 -7.50
N GLY A 227 -20.38 3.95 -7.03
CA GLY A 227 -20.17 5.11 -7.90
C GLY A 227 -19.84 6.40 -7.18
N ILE A 228 -19.97 7.52 -7.90
CA ILE A 228 -19.72 8.88 -7.38
C ILE A 228 -20.94 9.75 -7.67
N ARG A 229 -21.37 10.54 -6.68
CA ARG A 229 -22.52 11.45 -6.81
C ARG A 229 -22.10 12.91 -6.89
N PHE A 230 -22.48 13.58 -7.97
CA PHE A 230 -22.31 15.02 -8.19
C PHE A 230 -23.68 15.68 -8.34
N GLY A 231 -24.18 16.33 -7.28
CA GLY A 231 -25.56 16.82 -7.26
C GLY A 231 -26.55 15.67 -7.46
N ASP A 232 -27.36 15.76 -8.51
CA ASP A 232 -28.35 14.75 -8.89
C ASP A 232 -27.79 13.68 -9.86
N ILE A 233 -26.55 13.83 -10.34
CA ILE A 233 -25.92 12.90 -11.28
C ILE A 233 -25.18 11.81 -10.50
N PHE A 234 -25.58 10.56 -10.70
CA PHE A 234 -24.87 9.39 -10.19
C PHE A 234 -24.04 8.72 -11.28
N ILE A 235 -22.72 8.90 -11.19
CA ILE A 235 -21.73 8.25 -12.03
C ILE A 235 -21.50 6.83 -11.52
N GLN A 236 -21.97 5.83 -12.26
CA GLN A 236 -21.86 4.42 -11.89
C GLN A 236 -20.46 3.89 -12.21
N LEU A 237 -19.86 3.16 -11.28
CA LEU A 237 -18.52 2.54 -11.39
C LEU A 237 -18.51 1.05 -11.06
N LEU A 238 -19.66 0.50 -10.69
CA LEU A 238 -19.87 -0.92 -10.41
C LEU A 238 -21.09 -1.40 -11.19
N TRP A 239 -20.95 -2.50 -11.92
CA TRP A 239 -22.03 -3.10 -12.71
C TRP A 239 -22.21 -4.57 -12.35
N PRO A 240 -23.45 -5.06 -12.24
CA PRO A 240 -23.70 -6.49 -12.23
C PRO A 240 -23.32 -7.09 -13.60
N CYS A 241 -22.83 -8.33 -13.57
CA CYS A 241 -22.56 -9.15 -14.75
C CYS A 241 -23.17 -10.56 -14.57
N ALA A 242 -23.01 -11.45 -15.55
CA ALA A 242 -23.68 -12.75 -15.57
C ALA A 242 -23.41 -13.62 -14.31
N ASP A 243 -22.23 -13.47 -13.70
CA ASP A 243 -21.71 -14.27 -12.60
C ASP A 243 -21.15 -13.43 -11.44
N GLY A 244 -21.58 -12.17 -11.30
CA GLY A 244 -21.14 -11.31 -10.20
C GLY A 244 -21.19 -9.82 -10.53
N HIS A 245 -20.08 -9.12 -10.28
CA HIS A 245 -19.94 -7.71 -10.56
C HIS A 245 -18.59 -7.41 -11.23
N VAL A 246 -18.55 -6.30 -11.97
CA VAL A 246 -17.32 -5.71 -12.50
C VAL A 246 -17.24 -4.24 -12.12
N SER A 247 -16.02 -3.77 -11.88
CA SER A 247 -15.71 -2.34 -11.80
C SER A 247 -15.25 -1.84 -13.16
N ILE A 248 -15.88 -0.79 -13.66
CA ILE A 248 -15.51 -0.09 -14.90
C ILE A 248 -15.22 1.38 -14.59
N THR A 249 -14.10 1.88 -15.08
CA THR A 249 -13.78 3.30 -14.97
C THR A 249 -14.55 4.09 -16.05
N PHE A 250 -15.87 4.21 -15.87
CA PHE A 250 -16.76 4.94 -16.80
C PHE A 250 -16.80 6.43 -16.45
N LEU A 251 -15.68 7.09 -16.77
CA LEU A 251 -15.44 8.50 -16.47
C LEU A 251 -15.19 9.30 -17.76
N PHE A 252 -15.24 10.63 -17.63
CA PHE A 252 -15.18 11.57 -18.75
C PHE A 252 -14.00 12.53 -18.61
N GLY A 253 -13.79 13.40 -19.59
CA GLY A 253 -12.71 14.38 -19.59
C GLY A 253 -11.49 13.95 -20.40
N SER A 254 -10.51 14.84 -20.50
CA SER A 254 -9.35 14.68 -21.39
C SER A 254 -8.53 13.41 -21.11
N ALA A 255 -8.46 12.98 -19.85
CA ALA A 255 -7.71 11.79 -19.45
C ALA A 255 -8.51 10.48 -19.58
N LEU A 256 -9.83 10.51 -19.36
CA LEU A 256 -10.67 9.30 -19.18
C LEU A 256 -11.74 9.10 -20.27
N GLY A 257 -12.05 10.13 -21.05
CA GLY A 257 -12.98 10.05 -22.17
C GLY A 257 -12.50 9.13 -23.30
N VAL A 258 -11.19 9.06 -23.56
CA VAL A 258 -10.64 8.16 -24.60
C VAL A 258 -10.81 6.68 -24.23
N PRO A 259 -10.47 6.23 -23.00
CA PRO A 259 -10.87 4.91 -22.52
C PRO A 259 -12.38 4.64 -22.60
N THR A 260 -13.22 5.61 -22.23
CA THR A 260 -14.68 5.47 -22.32
C THR A 260 -15.16 5.30 -23.77
N GLY A 261 -14.59 6.03 -24.74
CA GLY A 261 -14.92 5.84 -26.15
C GLY A 261 -14.65 4.42 -26.65
N ARG A 262 -13.48 3.84 -26.29
CA ARG A 262 -13.14 2.46 -26.65
C ARG A 262 -14.08 1.43 -26.03
N LEU A 263 -14.55 1.66 -24.80
CA LEU A 263 -15.60 0.83 -24.21
C LEU A 263 -16.87 0.89 -25.06
N MET A 264 -17.30 2.09 -25.43
CA MET A 264 -18.55 2.30 -26.16
C MET A 264 -18.48 1.81 -27.61
N GLU A 265 -17.30 1.79 -28.22
CA GLU A 265 -17.04 1.07 -29.48
C GLU A 265 -17.39 -0.41 -29.35
N VAL A 266 -16.84 -1.11 -28.33
CA VAL A 266 -17.12 -2.54 -28.11
C VAL A 266 -18.59 -2.80 -27.76
N VAL A 267 -19.18 -1.97 -26.90
CA VAL A 267 -20.62 -2.04 -26.54
C VAL A 267 -21.51 -1.88 -27.79
N CYS A 268 -21.11 -1.03 -28.74
CA CYS A 268 -21.82 -0.85 -30.01
C CYS A 268 -21.60 -2.02 -30.98
N GLU A 269 -20.36 -2.51 -31.10
CA GLU A 269 -20.00 -3.64 -31.97
C GLU A 269 -20.77 -4.92 -31.60
N GLU A 270 -21.01 -5.13 -30.31
CA GLU A 270 -21.82 -6.24 -29.82
C GLU A 270 -23.34 -5.97 -29.83
N GLY A 271 -23.76 -4.79 -30.26
CA GLY A 271 -25.17 -4.46 -30.52
C GLY A 271 -25.97 -3.96 -29.31
N TYR A 272 -25.31 -3.50 -28.24
CA TYR A 272 -25.99 -2.97 -27.04
C TYR A 272 -26.27 -1.47 -27.10
N CYS A 273 -25.69 -0.74 -28.06
CA CYS A 273 -26.04 0.65 -28.35
C CYS A 273 -25.94 0.97 -29.85
N ASP A 274 -26.46 2.13 -30.25
CA ASP A 274 -26.39 2.63 -31.62
C ASP A 274 -25.15 3.51 -31.87
N GLU A 275 -24.87 3.79 -33.15
CA GLU A 275 -23.72 4.62 -33.55
C GLU A 275 -23.78 6.03 -32.97
N ALA A 276 -24.99 6.58 -32.83
CA ALA A 276 -25.20 7.90 -32.23
C ALA A 276 -24.74 7.92 -30.76
N THR A 277 -24.98 6.83 -30.01
CA THR A 277 -24.48 6.67 -28.65
C THR A 277 -22.97 6.48 -28.64
N ARG A 278 -22.43 5.60 -29.49
CA ARG A 278 -20.98 5.33 -29.61
C ARG A 278 -20.17 6.60 -29.86
N ASP A 279 -20.62 7.41 -30.82
CA ASP A 279 -19.88 8.54 -31.38
C ASP A 279 -20.00 9.84 -30.55
N ARG A 280 -20.58 9.76 -29.34
CA ARG A 280 -20.64 10.89 -28.41
C ARG A 280 -19.23 11.35 -28.02
N ASN A 281 -19.12 12.64 -27.70
CA ASN A 281 -17.85 13.20 -27.24
C ASN A 281 -17.63 12.90 -25.74
N TRP A 282 -17.09 11.73 -25.44
CA TRP A 282 -16.80 11.28 -24.08
C TRP A 282 -15.80 12.16 -23.31
N ILE A 283 -15.10 13.09 -23.98
CA ILE A 283 -14.25 14.08 -23.33
C ILE A 283 -15.09 15.21 -22.73
N SER A 284 -16.03 15.80 -23.48
CA SER A 284 -16.91 16.88 -23.01
C SER A 284 -18.18 16.39 -22.32
N TYR A 285 -18.52 15.10 -22.44
CA TYR A 285 -19.78 14.53 -21.93
C TYR A 285 -20.06 14.84 -20.45
N GLY A 286 -19.05 14.78 -19.59
CA GLY A 286 -19.21 15.13 -18.17
C GLY A 286 -19.59 16.60 -17.95
N GLU A 287 -19.01 17.53 -18.71
CA GLU A 287 -19.37 18.95 -18.67
C GLU A 287 -20.77 19.18 -19.26
N GLU A 288 -21.12 18.47 -20.33
CA GLU A 288 -22.45 18.53 -20.94
C GLU A 288 -23.55 18.07 -19.97
N LEU A 289 -23.30 17.02 -19.18
CA LEU A 289 -24.19 16.58 -18.11
C LEU A 289 -24.32 17.64 -17.01
N LEU A 290 -23.19 18.20 -16.54
CA LEU A 290 -23.18 19.21 -15.47
C LEU A 290 -23.86 20.52 -15.88
N THR A 291 -23.75 20.91 -17.14
CA THR A 291 -24.36 22.13 -17.70
C THR A 291 -25.79 21.91 -18.19
N GLY A 292 -26.27 20.66 -18.20
CA GLY A 292 -27.60 20.28 -18.67
C GLY A 292 -27.77 20.33 -20.19
N VAL A 293 -26.65 20.42 -20.94
CA VAL A 293 -26.66 20.23 -22.40
C VAL A 293 -27.06 18.79 -22.72
N GLU A 294 -26.52 17.83 -21.96
CA GLU A 294 -26.96 16.45 -21.99
C GLU A 294 -27.94 16.17 -20.85
N PRO A 295 -29.15 15.63 -21.13
CA PRO A 295 -30.09 15.25 -20.09
C PRO A 295 -29.57 14.08 -19.24
N VAL A 296 -29.90 14.08 -17.95
CA VAL A 296 -29.56 12.97 -17.04
C VAL A 296 -30.23 11.67 -17.48
N GLU A 297 -31.45 11.75 -18.03
CA GLU A 297 -32.21 10.61 -18.54
C GLU A 297 -31.51 9.92 -19.71
N GLU A 298 -30.77 10.68 -20.52
CA GLU A 298 -29.97 10.10 -21.59
C GLU A 298 -28.76 9.37 -21.04
N TYR A 299 -28.11 9.89 -20.00
CA TYR A 299 -27.06 9.16 -19.31
C TYR A 299 -27.59 7.87 -18.66
N ASP A 300 -28.81 7.89 -18.12
CA ASP A 300 -29.47 6.68 -17.62
C ASP A 300 -29.69 5.64 -18.74
N ARG A 301 -30.06 6.08 -19.95
CA ARG A 301 -30.15 5.20 -21.12
C ARG A 301 -28.78 4.63 -21.50
N VAL A 302 -27.73 5.43 -21.51
CA VAL A 302 -26.35 4.97 -21.79
C VAL A 302 -25.90 3.94 -20.75
N LYS A 303 -26.16 4.17 -19.46
CA LYS A 303 -25.88 3.20 -18.40
C LYS A 303 -26.63 1.89 -18.61
N ALA A 304 -27.88 1.94 -19.09
CA ALA A 304 -28.64 0.74 -19.40
C ALA A 304 -28.00 -0.07 -20.55
N CYS A 305 -27.44 0.58 -21.57
CA CYS A 305 -26.68 -0.09 -22.63
C CYS A 305 -25.44 -0.82 -22.07
N VAL A 306 -24.62 -0.12 -21.26
CA VAL A 306 -23.45 -0.72 -20.63
C VAL A 306 -23.84 -1.84 -19.67
N GLY A 307 -24.91 -1.66 -18.89
CA GLY A 307 -25.44 -2.69 -17.99
C GLY A 307 -25.93 -3.93 -18.73
N ALA A 308 -26.62 -3.76 -19.87
CA ALA A 308 -27.06 -4.88 -20.70
C ALA A 308 -25.87 -5.66 -21.29
N PHE A 309 -24.84 -4.94 -21.75
CA PHE A 309 -23.56 -5.53 -22.16
C PHE A 309 -22.95 -6.34 -21.00
N CYS A 310 -22.76 -5.75 -19.81
CA CYS A 310 -22.17 -6.45 -18.67
C CYS A 310 -22.97 -7.69 -18.26
N MET A 311 -24.31 -7.62 -18.27
CA MET A 311 -25.17 -8.75 -17.89
C MET A 311 -25.11 -9.93 -18.87
N ALA A 312 -24.65 -9.71 -20.10
CA ALA A 312 -24.50 -10.76 -21.09
C ALA A 312 -23.16 -11.50 -21.02
N HIS A 313 -22.21 -10.98 -20.23
CA HIS A 313 -20.86 -11.53 -20.11
C HIS A 313 -20.55 -11.95 -18.68
N THR A 314 -19.71 -12.96 -18.55
CA THR A 314 -19.08 -13.36 -17.29
C THR A 314 -17.92 -12.42 -16.93
N LYS A 315 -17.49 -12.46 -15.66
CA LYS A 315 -16.28 -11.78 -15.17
C LYS A 315 -15.06 -12.10 -16.03
N ALA A 316 -14.91 -13.36 -16.44
CA ALA A 316 -13.79 -13.84 -17.25
C ALA A 316 -13.81 -13.27 -18.68
N GLU A 317 -14.98 -13.31 -19.34
CA GLU A 317 -15.15 -12.73 -20.69
C GLU A 317 -14.90 -11.22 -20.69
N LEU A 318 -15.40 -10.51 -19.68
CA LEU A 318 -15.15 -9.07 -19.53
C LEU A 318 -13.68 -8.75 -19.28
N LEU A 319 -12.94 -9.58 -18.54
CA LEU A 319 -11.49 -9.42 -18.35
C LEU A 319 -10.70 -9.68 -19.64
N GLU A 320 -11.14 -10.64 -20.46
CA GLU A 320 -10.55 -10.91 -21.77
C GLU A 320 -10.76 -9.73 -22.72
N LEU A 321 -11.98 -9.19 -22.79
CA LEU A 321 -12.29 -7.98 -23.54
C LEU A 321 -11.48 -6.78 -23.05
N ALA A 322 -11.35 -6.61 -21.73
CA ALA A 322 -10.54 -5.55 -21.14
C ALA A 322 -9.09 -5.61 -21.61
N THR A 323 -8.50 -6.81 -21.60
CA THR A 323 -7.10 -7.01 -22.00
C THR A 323 -6.91 -6.85 -23.50
N THR A 324 -7.88 -7.32 -24.30
CA THR A 324 -7.81 -7.31 -25.77
C THR A 324 -7.99 -5.90 -26.35
N HIS A 325 -8.98 -5.16 -25.84
CA HIS A 325 -9.33 -3.83 -26.35
C HIS A 325 -8.75 -2.69 -25.48
N ASN A 326 -7.96 -3.04 -24.46
CA ASN A 326 -7.36 -2.11 -23.50
C ASN A 326 -8.42 -1.23 -22.82
N LEU A 327 -9.50 -1.88 -22.35
CA LEU A 327 -10.62 -1.27 -21.62
C LEU A 327 -10.33 -1.23 -20.12
N LEU A 328 -10.92 -0.26 -19.43
CA LEU A 328 -10.79 -0.13 -17.98
C LEU A 328 -11.89 -0.90 -17.25
N ILE A 329 -11.98 -2.21 -17.48
CA ILE A 329 -12.93 -3.13 -16.83
C ILE A 329 -12.15 -4.12 -15.97
N ALA A 330 -12.55 -4.30 -14.71
CA ALA A 330 -11.95 -5.22 -13.76
C ALA A 330 -13.01 -6.09 -13.09
N PRO A 331 -12.85 -7.42 -13.03
CA PRO A 331 -13.74 -8.27 -12.27
C PRO A 331 -13.65 -7.97 -10.78
N VAL A 332 -14.80 -8.00 -10.10
CA VAL A 332 -14.86 -8.01 -8.64
C VAL A 332 -14.64 -9.44 -8.17
N ASN A 333 -13.43 -9.71 -7.72
CA ASN A 333 -12.99 -11.01 -7.24
C ASN A 333 -13.28 -11.17 -5.76
N MET A 334 -13.78 -12.34 -5.40
CA MET A 334 -13.81 -12.84 -4.02
C MET A 334 -12.47 -13.51 -3.69
N ILE A 335 -12.24 -13.83 -2.42
CA ILE A 335 -10.94 -14.36 -1.96
C ILE A 335 -10.53 -15.66 -2.70
N ASP A 336 -11.49 -16.51 -3.01
CA ASP A 336 -11.30 -17.73 -3.80
C ASP A 336 -10.89 -17.46 -5.25
N ASP A 337 -11.53 -16.48 -5.91
CA ASP A 337 -11.12 -16.01 -7.25
C ASP A 337 -9.66 -15.53 -7.24
N VAL A 338 -9.25 -14.79 -6.20
CA VAL A 338 -7.90 -14.21 -6.07
C VAL A 338 -6.83 -15.31 -6.01
N VAL A 339 -7.06 -16.34 -5.19
CA VAL A 339 -6.10 -17.45 -5.02
C VAL A 339 -5.94 -18.27 -6.30
N GLY A 340 -6.99 -18.35 -7.12
CA GLY A 340 -6.98 -19.04 -8.42
C GLY A 340 -6.45 -18.22 -9.60
N LEU A 341 -6.13 -16.94 -9.42
CA LEU A 341 -5.78 -16.07 -10.55
C LEU A 341 -4.38 -16.39 -11.11
N ASP A 342 -4.31 -16.78 -12.39
CA ASP A 342 -3.07 -17.18 -13.09
C ASP A 342 -1.95 -16.14 -12.99
N GLN A 343 -2.29 -14.85 -12.87
CA GLN A 343 -1.32 -13.78 -12.72
C GLN A 343 -0.36 -14.03 -11.55
N PHE A 344 -0.89 -14.42 -10.39
CA PHE A 344 -0.09 -14.64 -9.18
C PHE A 344 0.70 -15.95 -9.26
N VAL A 345 0.15 -16.97 -9.92
CA VAL A 345 0.83 -18.25 -10.16
C VAL A 345 2.02 -18.06 -11.09
N GLU A 346 1.82 -17.43 -12.26
CA GLU A 346 2.86 -17.17 -13.26
C GLU A 346 3.96 -16.24 -12.74
N ARG A 347 3.60 -15.33 -11.82
CA ARG A 347 4.59 -14.50 -11.14
C ARG A 347 5.28 -15.22 -9.98
N GLY A 348 4.88 -16.44 -9.62
CA GLY A 348 5.41 -17.16 -8.48
C GLY A 348 5.18 -16.41 -7.17
N PHE A 349 4.05 -15.72 -7.02
CA PHE A 349 3.76 -14.93 -5.84
C PHE A 349 3.53 -15.79 -4.61
N TRP A 350 2.93 -16.97 -4.75
CA TRP A 350 2.57 -17.84 -3.64
C TRP A 350 3.77 -18.60 -3.05
N ASP A 351 3.81 -18.72 -1.73
CA ASP A 351 4.68 -19.62 -0.97
C ASP A 351 3.87 -20.84 -0.50
N ASP A 352 4.37 -22.04 -0.73
CA ASP A 352 3.84 -23.26 -0.11
C ASP A 352 4.65 -23.58 1.15
N VAL A 353 4.04 -23.43 2.33
CA VAL A 353 4.67 -23.61 3.64
C VAL A 353 3.86 -24.62 4.45
N GLU A 354 4.47 -25.75 4.78
CA GLU A 354 3.84 -26.83 5.56
C GLU A 354 2.52 -27.37 4.96
N GLY A 355 2.33 -27.22 3.65
CA GLY A 355 1.14 -27.66 2.93
C GLY A 355 0.08 -26.58 2.72
N ASP A 356 0.25 -25.40 3.34
CA ASP A 356 -0.64 -24.25 3.16
C ASP A 356 -0.01 -23.20 2.24
N ARG A 357 -0.87 -22.39 1.62
CA ARG A 357 -0.47 -21.38 0.64
C ARG A 357 -0.50 -19.98 1.26
N PHE A 358 0.65 -19.31 1.29
CA PHE A 358 0.80 -17.96 1.83
C PHE A 358 1.14 -16.95 0.73
N PRO A 359 0.76 -15.66 0.89
CA PRO A 359 1.43 -14.57 0.17
C PRO A 359 2.96 -14.67 0.32
N GLY A 360 3.68 -14.65 -0.79
CA GLY A 360 5.14 -14.75 -0.83
C GLY A 360 5.81 -13.38 -0.90
N PRO A 361 6.91 -13.20 -1.64
CA PRO A 361 7.66 -11.94 -1.68
C PRO A 361 6.82 -10.73 -2.13
N MET A 362 6.88 -9.64 -1.36
CA MET A 362 6.15 -8.39 -1.61
C MET A 362 6.66 -7.59 -2.81
N ILE A 363 7.83 -7.95 -3.33
CA ILE A 363 8.47 -7.33 -4.49
C ILE A 363 9.48 -8.30 -5.11
N LYS A 364 9.70 -8.18 -6.42
CA LYS A 364 10.79 -8.88 -7.11
C LYS A 364 12.01 -7.97 -7.26
N ALA A 365 13.16 -8.44 -6.78
CA ALA A 365 14.43 -7.71 -6.85
C ALA A 365 15.46 -8.52 -7.64
N SER A 366 16.16 -7.88 -8.58
CA SER A 366 17.03 -8.58 -9.54
C SER A 366 18.35 -9.09 -8.93
N ALA A 367 19.03 -8.27 -8.12
CA ALA A 367 20.33 -8.60 -7.52
C ALA A 367 20.19 -9.25 -6.14
N THR A 368 19.14 -8.88 -5.41
CA THR A 368 18.88 -9.40 -4.07
C THR A 368 17.45 -9.96 -3.94
N PRO A 369 17.13 -11.09 -4.61
CA PRO A 369 15.83 -11.75 -4.46
C PRO A 369 15.46 -11.91 -2.99
N LEU A 370 14.21 -11.58 -2.66
CA LEU A 370 13.73 -11.66 -1.29
C LEU A 370 13.62 -13.14 -0.85
N PRO A 371 14.01 -13.47 0.39
CA PRO A 371 13.84 -14.81 0.94
C PRO A 371 12.37 -15.25 0.95
N ARG A 372 12.14 -16.51 0.63
CA ARG A 372 10.90 -17.24 0.92
C ARG A 372 10.95 -17.63 2.40
N LEU A 373 10.01 -17.14 3.21
CA LEU A 373 10.08 -17.26 4.65
C LEU A 373 9.50 -18.61 5.13
N PRO A 374 10.11 -19.28 6.14
CA PRO A 374 9.52 -20.47 6.75
C PRO A 374 8.24 -20.15 7.54
N ALA A 375 7.62 -21.18 8.11
CA ALA A 375 6.46 -21.03 9.00
C ALA A 375 6.76 -20.13 10.20
N ALA A 376 5.71 -19.61 10.83
CA ALA A 376 5.84 -18.87 12.08
C ALA A 376 6.33 -19.80 13.21
N PRO A 377 7.20 -19.33 14.12
CA PRO A 377 7.77 -20.17 15.17
C PRO A 377 6.72 -20.53 16.24
N ALA A 378 6.87 -21.71 16.83
CA ALA A 378 6.20 -22.04 18.08
C ALA A 378 6.67 -21.08 19.20
N LEU A 379 5.80 -20.83 20.18
CA LEU A 379 6.10 -19.94 21.30
C LEU A 379 7.37 -20.37 22.03
N GLY A 380 8.32 -19.45 22.18
CA GLY A 380 9.57 -19.65 22.91
C GLY A 380 10.51 -20.69 22.28
N ALA A 381 10.29 -21.09 21.02
CA ALA A 381 11.06 -22.13 20.35
C ALA A 381 12.57 -21.81 20.29
N ASP A 382 12.93 -20.53 20.33
CA ASP A 382 14.29 -20.05 20.21
C ASP A 382 14.86 -19.44 21.50
N THR A 383 14.10 -19.43 22.61
CA THR A 383 14.50 -18.76 23.86
C THR A 383 15.89 -19.16 24.33
N LEU A 384 16.16 -20.47 24.44
CA LEU A 384 17.48 -20.95 24.90
C LEU A 384 18.60 -20.60 23.91
N ARG A 385 18.33 -20.68 22.61
CA ARG A 385 19.32 -20.37 21.57
C ARG A 385 19.68 -18.90 21.61
N VAL A 386 18.69 -18.01 21.51
CA VAL A 386 18.91 -16.57 21.45
C VAL A 386 19.53 -16.03 22.73
N LEU A 387 19.06 -16.46 23.91
CA LEU A 387 19.59 -15.97 25.19
C LEU A 387 20.98 -16.52 25.54
N SER A 388 21.44 -17.58 24.86
CA SER A 388 22.80 -18.12 25.04
C SER A 388 23.81 -17.62 24.01
N GLU A 389 23.36 -16.90 22.98
CA GLU A 389 24.25 -16.29 21.99
C GLU A 389 25.13 -15.21 22.65
N PRO A 390 26.40 -15.08 22.22
CA PRO A 390 27.25 -14.00 22.68
C PRO A 390 26.65 -12.65 22.28
N CYS A 391 26.83 -11.65 23.14
CA CYS A 391 26.37 -10.30 22.88
C CYS A 391 26.91 -9.81 21.52
N ARG A 392 25.98 -9.36 20.67
CA ARG A 392 26.27 -8.93 19.31
C ARG A 392 26.74 -7.48 19.31
N THR A 393 27.54 -7.09 18.33
CA THR A 393 27.80 -5.68 18.03
C THR A 393 26.80 -5.18 16.97
N PRO A 394 26.06 -4.09 17.22
CA PRO A 394 25.14 -3.54 16.23
C PRO A 394 25.90 -3.09 14.97
N SER A 395 25.22 -3.15 13.82
CA SER A 395 25.77 -2.70 12.55
C SER A 395 25.65 -1.18 12.41
N ALA A 396 26.48 -0.46 13.15
CA ALA A 396 26.56 1.00 13.12
C ALA A 396 28.02 1.48 13.18
N PRO A 397 28.37 2.61 12.52
CA PRO A 397 29.65 3.27 12.71
C PRO A 397 29.72 3.98 14.08
N ASP A 398 30.91 4.46 14.44
CA ASP A 398 31.08 5.30 15.62
C ASP A 398 30.26 6.60 15.50
N PRO A 399 29.58 7.05 16.57
CA PRO A 399 28.79 8.27 16.53
C PRO A 399 29.61 9.52 16.21
N VAL A 400 29.11 10.34 15.27
CA VAL A 400 29.72 11.61 14.84
C VAL A 400 28.98 12.78 15.51
N THR A 401 29.70 13.84 15.91
CA THR A 401 29.10 15.05 16.51
C THR A 401 29.74 16.32 15.91
N PRO A 402 28.94 17.27 15.37
CA PRO A 402 27.48 17.20 15.20
C PRO A 402 27.07 16.13 14.18
N ALA A 403 25.80 15.73 14.20
CA ALA A 403 25.26 14.83 13.17
C ALA A 403 25.46 15.46 11.78
N PRO A 404 25.73 14.68 10.73
CA PRO A 404 26.10 15.22 9.42
C PRO A 404 24.96 15.95 8.71
N THR A 405 23.70 15.55 8.95
CA THR A 405 22.50 15.98 8.19
C THR A 405 21.27 15.98 9.09
N ASP A 406 20.31 16.87 8.81
CA ASP A 406 19.04 16.94 9.56
C ASP A 406 17.95 15.99 9.01
N ARG A 407 18.18 15.36 7.84
CA ARG A 407 17.20 14.48 7.18
C ARG A 407 17.81 13.19 6.66
N PRO A 408 17.11 12.06 6.74
CA PRO A 408 17.70 10.74 6.52
C PRO A 408 18.13 10.46 5.08
N LEU A 409 17.55 11.12 4.08
CA LEU A 409 17.85 10.90 2.65
C LEU A 409 18.52 12.11 2.01
N GLU A 410 19.11 13.01 2.80
CA GLU A 410 19.87 14.13 2.25
C GLU A 410 21.02 13.61 1.35
N GLY A 411 21.10 14.16 0.15
CA GLY A 411 22.06 13.75 -0.88
C GLY A 411 21.58 12.63 -1.81
N VAL A 412 20.48 11.92 -1.49
CA VAL A 412 19.87 10.93 -2.39
C VAL A 412 19.18 11.63 -3.56
N LYS A 413 19.44 11.17 -4.78
CA LYS A 413 18.92 11.77 -6.02
C LYS A 413 18.00 10.82 -6.75
N ILE A 414 16.77 11.28 -7.03
CA ILE A 414 15.73 10.47 -7.65
C ILE A 414 15.26 11.14 -8.93
N LEU A 415 15.30 10.40 -10.05
CA LEU A 415 14.65 10.76 -11.30
C LEU A 415 13.29 10.06 -11.38
N ASP A 416 12.21 10.83 -11.39
CA ASP A 416 10.85 10.35 -11.17
C ASP A 416 9.96 10.48 -12.41
N PHE A 417 9.53 9.34 -12.94
CA PHE A 417 8.54 9.20 -14.02
C PHE A 417 7.20 8.66 -13.51
N MET A 418 6.97 8.69 -12.20
CA MET A 418 5.72 8.21 -11.60
C MET A 418 4.55 9.14 -11.89
N TRP A 419 3.37 8.56 -12.11
CA TRP A 419 2.15 9.28 -12.50
C TRP A 419 0.98 9.01 -11.54
N VAL A 420 0.02 9.93 -11.52
CA VAL A 420 -1.25 9.84 -10.79
C VAL A 420 -1.05 9.88 -9.26
N MET A 421 -1.02 8.73 -8.59
CA MET A 421 -1.08 8.69 -7.11
C MET A 421 -0.11 7.71 -6.46
N ALA A 422 -0.21 6.40 -6.70
CA ALA A 422 0.60 5.40 -5.98
C ALA A 422 2.11 5.71 -6.04
N GLY A 423 2.63 5.88 -7.25
CA GLY A 423 4.04 6.23 -7.47
C GLY A 423 4.40 7.60 -6.90
N PRO A 424 3.69 8.69 -7.27
CA PRO A 424 3.99 10.02 -6.75
C PRO A 424 3.93 10.14 -5.23
N ALA A 425 2.96 9.48 -4.57
CA ALA A 425 2.85 9.41 -3.11
C ALA A 425 4.08 8.78 -2.47
N GLY A 426 4.62 7.70 -3.07
CA GLY A 426 5.85 7.06 -2.62
C GLY A 426 7.05 8.00 -2.69
N THR A 427 7.32 8.59 -3.85
CA THR A 427 8.48 9.48 -4.02
C THR A 427 8.32 10.82 -3.29
N ARG A 428 7.08 11.24 -2.97
CA ARG A 428 6.81 12.39 -2.09
C ARG A 428 7.38 12.18 -0.70
N VAL A 429 7.14 11.01 -0.08
CA VAL A 429 7.65 10.70 1.25
C VAL A 429 9.18 10.74 1.28
N LEU A 430 9.83 10.27 0.21
CA LEU A 430 11.30 10.34 0.09
C LEU A 430 11.82 11.78 -0.01
N ALA A 431 11.07 12.67 -0.67
CA ALA A 431 11.38 14.11 -0.72
C ALA A 431 11.23 14.77 0.66
N ASP A 432 10.16 14.44 1.41
CA ASP A 432 9.96 14.92 2.78
C ASP A 432 11.12 14.46 3.69
N MET A 433 11.65 13.26 3.45
CA MET A 433 12.84 12.69 4.09
C MET A 433 14.18 13.27 3.58
N GLY A 434 14.18 14.23 2.67
CA GLY A 434 15.37 14.98 2.23
C GLY A 434 15.95 14.59 0.87
N ALA A 435 15.40 13.60 0.17
CA ALA A 435 15.86 13.25 -1.17
C ALA A 435 15.56 14.38 -2.17
N THR A 436 16.47 14.60 -3.12
CA THR A 436 16.20 15.49 -4.26
C THR A 436 15.47 14.70 -5.33
N VAL A 437 14.18 14.98 -5.52
CA VAL A 437 13.33 14.30 -6.50
C VAL A 437 13.06 15.21 -7.70
N VAL A 438 13.55 14.83 -8.87
CA VAL A 438 13.28 15.51 -10.15
C VAL A 438 12.20 14.74 -10.88
N ARG A 439 10.99 15.30 -10.95
CA ARG A 439 9.84 14.70 -11.62
C ARG A 439 9.73 15.16 -13.07
N ILE A 440 9.59 14.20 -13.98
CA ILE A 440 9.43 14.44 -15.41
C ILE A 440 7.94 14.43 -15.78
N GLU A 441 7.52 15.47 -16.50
CA GLU A 441 6.19 15.59 -17.10
C GLU A 441 6.30 16.10 -18.54
N SER A 442 5.26 15.95 -19.35
CA SER A 442 5.23 16.46 -20.73
C SER A 442 4.02 17.36 -20.95
N ASN A 443 4.17 18.44 -21.73
CA ASN A 443 3.02 19.26 -22.15
C ASN A 443 2.11 18.52 -23.14
N ALA A 444 2.60 17.47 -23.80
CA ALA A 444 1.80 16.66 -24.72
C ALA A 444 0.87 15.69 -23.98
N ARG A 445 1.26 15.27 -22.76
CA ARG A 445 0.47 14.41 -21.88
C ARG A 445 0.73 14.86 -20.45
N ILE A 446 -0.25 15.57 -19.90
CA ILE A 446 -0.25 16.01 -18.51
C ILE A 446 -0.65 14.87 -17.59
N ASP A 447 -0.20 14.94 -16.34
CA ASP A 447 -0.56 13.96 -15.32
C ASP A 447 -2.06 14.03 -14.99
N THR A 448 -2.74 12.89 -15.08
CA THR A 448 -4.17 12.77 -14.76
C THR A 448 -4.51 13.27 -13.34
N ALA A 449 -3.58 13.19 -12.37
CA ALA A 449 -3.83 13.75 -11.04
C ALA A 449 -4.15 15.25 -11.08
N ARG A 450 -3.68 16.01 -12.08
CA ARG A 450 -4.01 17.44 -12.24
C ARG A 450 -5.49 17.69 -12.54
N THR A 451 -6.20 16.69 -13.05
CA THR A 451 -7.61 16.79 -13.44
C THR A 451 -8.55 16.15 -12.42
N LEU A 452 -8.05 15.82 -11.23
CA LEU A 452 -8.80 15.14 -10.18
C LEU A 452 -8.95 16.03 -8.95
N GLN A 453 -10.16 16.05 -8.39
CA GLN A 453 -10.49 16.72 -7.15
C GLN A 453 -9.75 16.09 -5.93
N PRO A 454 -9.57 16.82 -4.82
CA PRO A 454 -10.10 18.16 -4.56
C PRO A 454 -9.41 19.28 -5.33
N PHE A 455 -10.16 20.30 -5.72
CA PHE A 455 -9.69 21.51 -6.40
C PHE A 455 -9.71 22.72 -5.47
N LYS A 456 -8.62 23.48 -5.48
CA LYS A 456 -8.54 24.76 -4.79
C LYS A 456 -9.61 25.73 -5.31
N ASP A 457 -10.33 26.34 -4.39
CA ASP A 457 -11.41 27.29 -4.59
C ASP A 457 -12.49 26.75 -5.56
N ASN A 458 -12.70 25.43 -5.57
CA ASN A 458 -13.59 24.71 -6.49
C ASN A 458 -13.38 25.09 -7.97
N THR A 459 -12.14 25.43 -8.33
CA THR A 459 -11.78 25.86 -9.68
C THR A 459 -11.11 24.70 -10.38
N ASN A 460 -11.69 24.13 -11.43
CA ASN A 460 -11.09 23.02 -12.17
C ASN A 460 -10.05 23.55 -13.19
N SER A 461 -8.80 23.69 -12.75
CA SER A 461 -7.66 24.11 -13.57
C SER A 461 -6.49 23.15 -13.35
N LEU A 462 -5.53 23.13 -14.27
CA LEU A 462 -4.37 22.23 -14.18
C LEU A 462 -3.47 22.47 -12.97
N GLU A 463 -3.60 23.64 -12.34
CA GLU A 463 -2.77 24.10 -11.20
C GLU A 463 -3.55 24.15 -9.88
N SER A 464 -4.83 23.74 -9.87
CA SER A 464 -5.68 23.83 -8.67
C SER A 464 -5.96 22.48 -8.03
N SER A 465 -5.58 21.36 -8.64
CA SER A 465 -5.74 20.05 -8.01
C SER A 465 -4.87 19.93 -6.75
N ALA A 466 -5.53 19.86 -5.60
CA ALA A 466 -4.90 19.57 -4.31
C ALA A 466 -4.43 18.11 -4.21
N LEU A 467 -5.01 17.17 -4.97
CA LEU A 467 -4.48 15.80 -5.08
C LEU A 467 -3.07 15.81 -5.67
N PHE A 468 -2.92 16.37 -6.87
CA PHE A 468 -1.61 16.55 -7.53
C PHE A 468 -0.62 17.28 -6.62
N SER A 469 -1.04 18.40 -6.02
CA SER A 469 -0.19 19.21 -5.14
C SER A 469 0.28 18.42 -3.92
N ASN A 470 -0.62 17.64 -3.29
CA ASN A 470 -0.28 16.81 -2.15
C ASN A 470 0.72 15.70 -2.52
N MET A 471 0.49 14.98 -3.63
CA MET A 471 1.34 13.86 -4.04
C MET A 471 2.68 14.27 -4.66
N ASN A 472 2.90 15.56 -4.91
CA ASN A 472 4.12 16.05 -5.55
C ASN A 472 4.81 17.21 -4.83
N ALA A 473 4.33 17.66 -3.65
CA ALA A 473 5.04 18.72 -2.94
C ALA A 473 6.48 18.32 -2.57
N GLY A 474 7.37 19.30 -2.46
CA GLY A 474 8.80 19.06 -2.22
C GLY A 474 9.59 18.56 -3.45
N LYS A 475 8.94 18.09 -4.51
CA LYS A 475 9.62 17.65 -5.75
C LYS A 475 9.94 18.84 -6.68
N LEU A 476 10.97 18.67 -7.49
CA LEU A 476 11.33 19.58 -8.58
C LEU A 476 10.69 19.09 -9.88
N GLY A 477 9.67 19.79 -10.39
CA GLY A 477 9.03 19.46 -11.66
C GLY A 477 9.79 19.99 -12.86
N VAL A 478 10.01 19.15 -13.88
CA VAL A 478 10.62 19.55 -15.16
C VAL A 478 9.78 19.00 -16.32
N THR A 479 9.49 19.85 -17.30
CA THR A 479 8.75 19.46 -18.50
C THR A 479 9.70 19.03 -19.61
N ILE A 480 9.73 17.73 -19.93
CA ILE A 480 10.56 17.15 -20.99
C ILE A 480 9.71 16.21 -21.86
N ASN A 481 9.89 16.32 -23.19
CA ASN A 481 9.31 15.37 -24.13
C ASN A 481 10.35 14.30 -24.50
N PRO A 482 10.20 13.04 -24.02
CA PRO A 482 11.17 11.96 -24.28
C PRO A 482 11.19 11.51 -25.75
N THR A 483 10.26 11.97 -26.59
CA THR A 483 10.21 11.61 -28.02
C THR A 483 11.11 12.47 -28.90
N THR A 484 11.72 13.51 -28.34
CA THR A 484 12.66 14.39 -29.06
C THR A 484 14.11 14.01 -28.72
N PRO A 485 15.06 14.09 -29.67
CA PRO A 485 16.48 13.82 -29.39
C PRO A 485 17.04 14.67 -28.26
N GLU A 486 16.66 15.95 -28.19
CA GLU A 486 17.11 16.89 -27.17
C GLU A 486 16.52 16.55 -25.80
N GLY A 487 15.22 16.20 -25.74
CA GLY A 487 14.58 15.77 -24.50
C GLY A 487 15.16 14.47 -23.96
N MET A 488 15.46 13.51 -24.84
CA MET A 488 16.13 12.28 -24.46
C MET A 488 17.55 12.54 -23.94
N ALA A 489 18.33 13.41 -24.58
CA ALA A 489 19.66 13.77 -24.10
C ALA A 489 19.64 14.33 -22.67
N VAL A 490 18.66 15.17 -22.32
CA VAL A 490 18.47 15.66 -20.95
C VAL A 490 18.12 14.53 -19.98
N ILE A 491 17.26 13.59 -20.39
CA ILE A 491 16.92 12.42 -19.57
C ILE A 491 18.15 11.56 -19.30
N GLU A 492 19.00 11.32 -20.31
CA GLU A 492 20.24 10.56 -20.12
C GLU A 492 21.19 11.26 -19.13
N ASP A 493 21.30 12.59 -19.17
CA ASP A 493 22.08 13.35 -18.20
C ASP A 493 21.51 13.22 -16.78
N LEU A 494 20.19 13.24 -16.63
CA LEU A 494 19.52 13.01 -15.35
C LEU A 494 19.72 11.57 -14.85
N ILE A 495 19.77 10.57 -15.73
CA ILE A 495 20.10 9.18 -15.37
C ILE A 495 21.53 9.06 -14.84
N ARG A 496 22.49 9.78 -15.43
CA ARG A 496 23.88 9.84 -14.93
C ARG A 496 23.96 10.49 -13.54
N TRP A 497 23.07 11.44 -13.25
CA TRP A 497 23.00 12.13 -11.97
C TRP A 497 22.28 11.34 -10.86
N ALA A 498 21.27 10.55 -11.22
CA ALA A 498 20.39 9.89 -10.27
C ALA A 498 21.01 8.68 -9.57
N ASP A 499 20.65 8.47 -8.31
CA ASP A 499 20.86 7.19 -7.59
C ASP A 499 19.71 6.22 -7.85
N VAL A 500 18.50 6.77 -8.01
CA VAL A 500 17.26 6.03 -8.22
C VAL A 500 16.52 6.56 -9.45
N VAL A 501 15.99 5.65 -10.27
CA VAL A 501 15.00 5.96 -11.31
C VAL A 501 13.68 5.28 -10.96
N THR A 502 12.58 6.02 -10.93
CA THR A 502 11.24 5.50 -10.59
C THR A 502 10.29 5.66 -11.77
N GLU A 503 9.45 4.66 -12.04
CA GLU A 503 8.42 4.73 -13.09
C GLU A 503 7.19 3.88 -12.77
N SER A 504 6.03 4.25 -13.31
CA SER A 504 4.76 3.53 -13.11
C SER A 504 4.00 3.25 -14.41
N TYR A 505 4.71 3.09 -15.52
CA TYR A 505 4.07 2.84 -16.80
C TYR A 505 3.75 1.35 -17.00
N SER A 506 2.76 1.08 -17.85
CA SER A 506 2.50 -0.27 -18.33
C SER A 506 3.77 -0.86 -18.96
N PRO A 507 3.98 -2.20 -18.87
CA PRO A 507 5.13 -2.86 -19.47
C PRO A 507 5.32 -2.45 -20.93
N LYS A 508 6.60 -2.26 -21.31
CA LYS A 508 7.09 -1.75 -22.60
C LYS A 508 7.10 -0.24 -22.81
N ALA A 509 6.37 0.58 -22.03
CA ALA A 509 6.39 2.02 -22.26
C ALA A 509 7.81 2.60 -22.12
N MET A 510 8.51 2.26 -21.03
CA MET A 510 9.92 2.65 -20.83
C MET A 510 10.85 2.00 -21.86
N ALA A 511 10.63 0.72 -22.21
CA ALA A 511 11.42 0.05 -23.24
C ALA A 511 11.29 0.72 -24.62
N ASN A 512 10.10 1.20 -24.98
CA ASN A 512 9.85 1.93 -26.22
C ASN A 512 10.58 3.28 -26.27
N PHE A 513 10.84 3.89 -25.11
CA PHE A 513 11.69 5.07 -25.00
C PHE A 513 13.19 4.73 -24.93
N GLY A 514 13.58 3.46 -24.86
CA GLY A 514 14.96 3.06 -24.59
C GLY A 514 15.40 3.32 -23.15
N LEU A 515 14.45 3.33 -22.21
CA LEU A 515 14.64 3.64 -20.79
C LEU A 515 14.26 2.45 -19.88
N ASP A 516 14.27 1.22 -20.40
CA ASP A 516 14.17 0.03 -19.55
C ASP A 516 15.41 -0.12 -18.66
N TYR A 517 15.32 -0.99 -17.64
CA TYR A 517 16.41 -1.15 -16.67
C TYR A 517 17.75 -1.46 -17.31
N GLU A 518 17.80 -2.34 -18.31
CA GLU A 518 19.05 -2.68 -19.00
C GLU A 518 19.64 -1.48 -19.75
N SER A 519 18.81 -0.60 -20.30
CA SER A 519 19.25 0.61 -20.98
C SER A 519 19.72 1.68 -19.99
N VAL A 520 18.97 1.91 -18.91
CA VAL A 520 19.34 2.83 -17.82
C VAL A 520 20.65 2.37 -17.16
N ARG A 521 20.81 1.07 -16.89
CA ARG A 521 22.01 0.48 -16.27
C ARG A 521 23.27 0.64 -17.13
N LYS A 522 23.15 0.66 -18.47
CA LYS A 522 24.30 0.96 -19.35
C LYS A 522 24.81 2.39 -19.15
N ILE A 523 23.93 3.32 -18.83
CA ILE A 523 24.28 4.73 -18.57
C ILE A 523 24.80 4.88 -17.14
N ASN A 524 24.13 4.25 -16.17
CA ASN A 524 24.50 4.27 -14.76
C ASN A 524 24.48 2.85 -14.16
N PRO A 525 25.64 2.16 -14.09
CA PRO A 525 25.73 0.78 -13.62
C PRO A 525 25.32 0.55 -12.16
N SER A 526 25.29 1.62 -11.35
CA SER A 526 24.95 1.57 -9.92
C SER A 526 23.49 1.94 -9.64
N VAL A 527 22.70 2.23 -10.67
CA VAL A 527 21.33 2.73 -10.53
C VAL A 527 20.42 1.71 -9.85
N ILE A 528 19.53 2.19 -8.98
CA ILE A 528 18.37 1.41 -8.56
C ILE A 528 17.19 1.87 -9.41
N MET A 529 16.51 0.94 -10.08
CA MET A 529 15.30 1.27 -10.83
C MET A 529 14.09 0.59 -10.20
N LEU A 530 13.06 1.37 -9.88
CA LEU A 530 11.78 0.88 -9.38
C LEU A 530 10.69 1.07 -10.44
N SER A 531 10.11 -0.04 -10.84
CA SER A 531 8.93 -0.12 -11.70
C SER A 531 7.72 -0.52 -10.86
N SER A 532 6.70 0.34 -10.78
CA SER A 532 5.47 0.09 -10.02
C SER A 532 4.24 0.09 -10.92
N CYS A 533 3.62 -1.08 -11.11
CA CYS A 533 2.41 -1.20 -11.92
C CYS A 533 1.40 -2.14 -11.24
N LEU A 534 0.14 -2.12 -11.69
CA LEU A 534 -0.96 -2.83 -11.01
C LEU A 534 -0.64 -4.31 -10.76
N PHE A 535 -0.20 -5.02 -11.79
CA PHE A 535 0.05 -6.47 -11.75
C PHE A 535 1.51 -6.86 -11.96
N GLY A 536 2.44 -5.89 -11.94
CA GLY A 536 3.87 -6.15 -12.16
C GLY A 536 4.25 -6.27 -13.63
N GLN A 537 5.56 -6.35 -13.88
CA GLN A 537 6.13 -6.23 -15.23
C GLN A 537 6.09 -7.54 -16.05
N THR A 538 5.56 -8.62 -15.46
CA THR A 538 5.47 -9.97 -16.06
C THR A 538 4.14 -10.63 -15.72
N GLY A 539 3.78 -11.70 -16.45
CA GLY A 539 2.53 -12.45 -16.25
C GLY A 539 1.41 -12.05 -17.22
N PRO A 540 0.31 -12.84 -17.28
CA PRO A 540 -0.80 -12.62 -18.22
C PRO A 540 -1.46 -11.25 -18.11
N LEU A 541 -1.58 -10.69 -16.90
CA LEU A 541 -2.18 -9.38 -16.63
C LEU A 541 -1.16 -8.23 -16.60
N ALA A 542 0.10 -8.46 -16.99
CA ALA A 542 1.12 -7.42 -16.97
C ALA A 542 0.72 -6.18 -17.79
N ARG A 543 0.00 -6.39 -18.90
CA ARG A 543 -0.47 -5.29 -19.78
C ARG A 543 -1.84 -4.74 -19.41
N PHE A 544 -2.44 -5.22 -18.33
CA PHE A 544 -3.73 -4.74 -17.88
C PHE A 544 -3.60 -3.28 -17.44
N ALA A 545 -4.28 -2.39 -18.15
CA ALA A 545 -4.32 -0.97 -17.80
C ALA A 545 -5.38 -0.74 -16.73
N GLY A 546 -5.04 0.03 -15.71
CA GLY A 546 -5.99 0.36 -14.66
C GLY A 546 -5.42 1.28 -13.59
N TYR A 547 -6.26 1.54 -12.61
CA TYR A 547 -5.95 2.31 -11.40
C TYR A 547 -6.15 1.44 -10.15
N GLY A 548 -5.70 1.89 -8.99
CA GLY A 548 -5.76 1.10 -7.76
C GLY A 548 -7.16 0.60 -7.35
N THR A 549 -8.25 1.21 -7.82
CA THR A 549 -9.63 0.72 -7.61
C THR A 549 -9.85 -0.62 -8.31
N MET A 550 -9.31 -0.77 -9.51
CA MET A 550 -9.40 -2.01 -10.30
C MET A 550 -8.54 -3.11 -9.69
N ALA A 551 -7.34 -2.78 -9.24
CA ALA A 551 -6.53 -3.72 -8.47
C ALA A 551 -7.24 -4.13 -7.16
N ALA A 552 -7.89 -3.21 -6.45
CA ALA A 552 -8.67 -3.52 -5.25
C ALA A 552 -9.85 -4.47 -5.55
N ALA A 553 -10.55 -4.26 -6.67
CA ALA A 553 -11.62 -5.14 -7.13
C ALA A 553 -11.10 -6.56 -7.42
N MET A 554 -9.93 -6.68 -8.05
CA MET A 554 -9.35 -7.97 -8.44
C MET A 554 -8.58 -8.68 -7.32
N THR A 555 -8.32 -8.03 -6.19
CA THR A 555 -7.55 -8.56 -5.04
C THR A 555 -8.40 -8.78 -3.78
N GLY A 556 -9.73 -8.83 -3.92
CA GLY A 556 -10.61 -9.27 -2.84
C GLY A 556 -11.18 -8.17 -1.93
N PHE A 557 -10.70 -6.92 -2.04
CA PHE A 557 -11.14 -5.83 -1.15
C PHE A 557 -12.63 -5.49 -1.29
N PHE A 558 -13.19 -5.66 -2.49
CA PHE A 558 -14.62 -5.44 -2.71
C PHE A 558 -15.47 -6.52 -2.03
N GLY A 559 -15.02 -7.79 -2.06
CA GLY A 559 -15.73 -8.91 -1.43
C GLY A 559 -15.87 -8.80 0.09
N ILE A 560 -14.99 -8.01 0.73
CA ILE A 560 -14.96 -7.81 2.18
C ILE A 560 -15.46 -6.42 2.62
N THR A 561 -15.97 -5.61 1.69
CA THR A 561 -16.43 -4.24 1.96
C THR A 561 -17.83 -4.00 1.43
N GLY A 562 -18.83 -4.02 2.31
CA GLY A 562 -20.23 -3.83 1.95
C GLY A 562 -21.17 -4.22 3.08
N TRP A 563 -22.46 -3.92 2.91
CA TRP A 563 -23.52 -4.49 3.73
C TRP A 563 -23.94 -5.86 3.17
N PRO A 564 -24.25 -6.86 4.02
CA PRO A 564 -24.57 -8.23 3.58
C PRO A 564 -25.83 -8.36 2.72
N ASP A 565 -26.70 -7.34 2.71
CA ASP A 565 -28.00 -7.35 2.05
C ASP A 565 -28.01 -6.65 0.68
N ARG A 566 -26.85 -6.30 0.12
CA ARG A 566 -26.73 -5.57 -1.16
C ARG A 566 -25.39 -5.82 -1.87
N ALA A 567 -25.22 -5.19 -3.03
CA ALA A 567 -23.98 -5.25 -3.81
C ALA A 567 -22.76 -4.77 -2.99
N PRO A 568 -21.55 -5.29 -3.28
CA PRO A 568 -20.34 -4.85 -2.61
C PRO A 568 -20.13 -3.36 -2.84
N SER A 569 -19.63 -2.66 -1.82
CA SER A 569 -19.31 -1.24 -1.93
C SER A 569 -17.90 -1.00 -2.45
N GLY A 570 -16.97 -1.85 -2.02
CA GLY A 570 -15.53 -1.59 -2.17
C GLY A 570 -15.03 -0.50 -1.23
N PRO A 571 -13.72 -0.46 -0.97
CA PRO A 571 -13.11 0.68 -0.30
C PRO A 571 -13.17 1.92 -1.19
N PHE A 572 -13.16 3.11 -0.58
CA PHE A 572 -13.21 4.35 -1.35
C PHE A 572 -11.96 4.56 -2.22
N GLY A 573 -12.20 4.90 -3.49
CA GLY A 573 -11.17 5.35 -4.43
C GLY A 573 -10.16 4.27 -4.80
N ALA A 574 -8.95 4.69 -5.15
CA ALA A 574 -7.89 3.78 -5.57
C ALA A 574 -7.18 3.16 -4.37
N TYR A 575 -7.84 2.23 -3.66
CA TYR A 575 -7.37 1.77 -2.33
C TYR A 575 -5.96 1.19 -2.31
N THR A 576 -5.61 0.37 -3.30
CA THR A 576 -4.26 -0.23 -3.39
C THR A 576 -3.16 0.80 -3.64
N ASP A 577 -3.49 1.98 -4.18
CA ASP A 577 -2.54 3.09 -4.36
C ASP A 577 -2.14 3.74 -3.02
N TYR A 578 -2.89 3.51 -1.93
CA TYR A 578 -2.48 3.95 -0.59
C TYR A 578 -1.56 2.93 0.10
N ILE A 579 -1.72 1.65 -0.21
CA ILE A 579 -0.89 0.58 0.38
C ILE A 579 0.47 0.53 -0.32
N SER A 580 0.45 0.60 -1.64
CA SER A 580 1.60 0.46 -2.53
C SER A 580 2.84 1.30 -2.16
N PRO A 581 2.72 2.61 -1.86
CA PRO A 581 3.87 3.44 -1.49
C PRO A 581 4.71 2.87 -0.36
N ARG A 582 4.09 2.22 0.63
CA ARG A 582 4.75 1.77 1.86
C ARG A 582 5.66 0.58 1.59
N PHE A 583 5.14 -0.42 0.89
CA PHE A 583 5.90 -1.59 0.48
C PHE A 583 7.01 -1.23 -0.52
N ALA A 584 6.69 -0.39 -1.51
CA ALA A 584 7.65 0.07 -2.50
C ALA A 584 8.79 0.87 -1.86
N ASN A 585 8.48 1.80 -0.96
CA ASN A 585 9.48 2.59 -0.25
C ASN A 585 10.35 1.75 0.68
N ALA A 586 9.77 0.80 1.43
CA ALA A 586 10.55 -0.11 2.28
C ALA A 586 11.58 -0.91 1.45
N ALA A 587 11.16 -1.44 0.30
CA ALA A 587 12.06 -2.15 -0.61
C ALA A 587 13.11 -1.23 -1.24
N LEU A 588 12.72 -0.02 -1.67
CA LEU A 588 13.64 0.95 -2.27
C LEU A 588 14.69 1.43 -1.26
N LEU A 589 14.30 1.74 -0.03
CA LEU A 589 15.21 2.13 1.05
C LEU A 589 16.16 1.00 1.41
N ALA A 590 15.68 -0.25 1.44
CA ALA A 590 16.53 -1.41 1.66
C ALA A 590 17.52 -1.64 0.50
N ALA A 591 17.12 -1.35 -0.74
CA ALA A 591 18.01 -1.37 -1.90
C ALA A 591 19.04 -0.24 -1.84
N LEU A 592 18.67 0.96 -1.37
CA LEU A 592 19.59 2.07 -1.14
C LEU A 592 20.64 1.73 -0.08
N ASP A 593 20.25 1.12 1.04
CA ASP A 593 21.20 0.65 2.04
C ASP A 593 22.12 -0.45 1.47
N HIS A 594 21.56 -1.40 0.70
CA HIS A 594 22.37 -2.41 0.01
C HIS A 594 23.41 -1.75 -0.90
N ARG A 595 23.00 -0.84 -1.79
CA ARG A 595 23.89 -0.10 -2.69
C ARG A 595 24.94 0.69 -1.93
N ARG A 596 24.60 1.32 -0.81
CA ARG A 596 25.56 2.06 0.02
C ARG A 596 26.68 1.13 0.54
N ARG A 597 26.34 -0.10 0.93
CA ARG A 597 27.30 -1.07 1.47
C ARG A 597 28.11 -1.80 0.40
N THR A 598 27.54 -2.03 -0.78
CA THR A 598 28.15 -2.89 -1.81
C THR A 598 28.58 -2.15 -3.08
N GLY A 599 28.06 -0.96 -3.33
CA GLY A 599 28.14 -0.23 -4.59
C GLY A 599 27.19 -0.74 -5.68
N GLU A 600 26.40 -1.79 -5.41
CA GLU A 600 25.56 -2.48 -6.40
C GLU A 600 24.13 -1.93 -6.43
N GLY A 601 23.70 -1.43 -7.60
CA GLY A 601 22.31 -1.09 -7.89
C GLY A 601 21.50 -2.31 -8.34
N GLN A 602 20.18 -2.17 -8.45
CA GLN A 602 19.31 -3.27 -8.87
C GLN A 602 17.97 -2.81 -9.43
N TYR A 603 17.27 -3.74 -10.08
CA TYR A 603 15.89 -3.55 -10.52
C TYR A 603 14.91 -4.07 -9.49
N LEU A 604 13.86 -3.29 -9.24
CA LEU A 604 12.73 -3.60 -8.36
C LEU A 604 11.44 -3.58 -9.19
N ASP A 605 10.82 -4.75 -9.38
CA ASP A 605 9.50 -4.90 -10.01
C ASP A 605 8.44 -5.07 -8.93
N PHE A 606 7.67 -4.00 -8.68
CA PHE A 606 6.61 -3.95 -7.69
C PHE A 606 5.23 -4.07 -8.36
N ALA A 607 4.54 -5.18 -8.09
CA ALA A 607 3.13 -5.33 -8.43
C ALA A 607 2.27 -4.81 -7.27
N GLN A 608 1.46 -3.78 -7.52
CA GLN A 608 0.59 -3.18 -6.51
C GLN A 608 -0.41 -4.20 -5.93
N ALA A 609 -0.93 -5.10 -6.78
CA ALA A 609 -1.80 -6.19 -6.38
C ALA A 609 -1.13 -7.12 -5.36
N GLU A 610 0.10 -7.59 -5.64
CA GLU A 610 0.87 -8.47 -4.74
C GLU A 610 1.14 -7.77 -3.40
N GLY A 611 1.60 -6.51 -3.43
CA GLY A 611 1.83 -5.72 -2.23
C GLY A 611 0.57 -5.53 -1.38
N SER A 612 -0.58 -5.28 -2.01
CA SER A 612 -1.84 -5.07 -1.30
C SER A 612 -2.38 -6.33 -0.61
N MET A 613 -2.12 -7.51 -1.16
CA MET A 613 -2.62 -8.76 -0.58
C MET A 613 -2.01 -9.07 0.79
N HIS A 614 -0.85 -8.50 1.12
CA HIS A 614 -0.25 -8.66 2.44
C HIS A 614 -1.10 -8.06 3.56
N VAL A 615 -1.90 -7.01 3.30
CA VAL A 615 -2.75 -6.40 4.35
C VAL A 615 -4.06 -7.14 4.59
N ILE A 616 -4.36 -8.17 3.78
CA ILE A 616 -5.49 -9.09 3.94
C ILE A 616 -5.02 -10.55 4.02
N ALA A 617 -3.73 -10.78 4.26
CA ALA A 617 -3.14 -12.12 4.32
C ALA A 617 -3.88 -13.11 5.26
N PRO A 618 -4.38 -12.70 6.44
CA PRO A 618 -5.15 -13.61 7.30
C PRO A 618 -6.42 -14.15 6.64
N LEU A 619 -7.11 -13.35 5.81
CA LEU A 619 -8.32 -13.78 5.09
C LEU A 619 -7.98 -14.70 3.92
N LEU A 620 -6.86 -14.45 3.23
CA LEU A 620 -6.36 -15.36 2.20
C LEU A 620 -6.04 -16.73 2.80
N LEU A 621 -5.42 -16.74 3.99
CA LEU A 621 -5.11 -17.98 4.70
C LEU A 621 -6.36 -18.72 5.17
N ASP A 622 -7.37 -18.01 5.67
CA ASP A 622 -8.62 -18.65 6.07
C ASP A 622 -9.26 -19.42 4.92
N TYR A 623 -9.18 -18.88 3.70
CA TYR A 623 -9.61 -19.62 2.52
C TYR A 623 -8.69 -20.80 2.20
N THR A 624 -7.36 -20.60 2.11
CA THR A 624 -6.46 -21.69 1.69
C THR A 624 -6.36 -22.82 2.70
N VAL A 625 -6.58 -22.54 3.99
CA VAL A 625 -6.48 -23.49 5.10
C VAL A 625 -7.85 -24.09 5.43
N ASN A 626 -8.89 -23.26 5.58
CA ASN A 626 -10.20 -23.69 6.05
C ASN A 626 -11.27 -23.76 4.96
N GLY A 627 -11.00 -23.23 3.76
CA GLY A 627 -12.00 -23.11 2.67
C GLY A 627 -13.01 -21.98 2.89
N ASN A 628 -12.78 -21.11 3.88
CA ASN A 628 -13.71 -20.02 4.20
C ASN A 628 -13.53 -18.83 3.26
N VAL A 629 -14.56 -18.51 2.48
CA VAL A 629 -14.57 -17.31 1.63
C VAL A 629 -15.11 -16.13 2.43
N ALA A 630 -14.26 -15.14 2.69
CA ALA A 630 -14.64 -13.91 3.38
C ALA A 630 -15.74 -13.16 2.61
N SER A 631 -16.64 -12.47 3.33
CA SER A 631 -17.82 -11.81 2.74
C SER A 631 -18.14 -10.49 3.44
N THR A 632 -19.02 -9.71 2.83
CA THR A 632 -19.44 -8.40 3.35
C THR A 632 -20.27 -8.54 4.63
N VAL A 633 -19.77 -8.02 5.76
CA VAL A 633 -20.43 -8.10 7.08
C VAL A 633 -20.91 -6.75 7.63
N GLY A 634 -20.83 -5.68 6.83
CA GLY A 634 -21.10 -4.32 7.30
C GLY A 634 -20.08 -3.89 8.36
N ASN A 635 -20.57 -3.39 9.49
CA ASN A 635 -19.72 -3.02 10.63
C ASN A 635 -19.72 -4.06 11.76
N SER A 636 -20.24 -5.27 11.54
CA SER A 636 -20.19 -6.34 12.54
C SER A 636 -18.76 -6.81 12.76
N ASP A 637 -18.46 -7.28 13.97
CA ASP A 637 -17.17 -7.84 14.35
C ASP A 637 -17.39 -9.19 15.05
N ALA A 638 -16.50 -10.15 14.82
CA ALA A 638 -16.63 -11.50 15.38
C ALA A 638 -16.31 -11.57 16.88
N HIS A 639 -15.63 -10.56 17.42
CA HIS A 639 -15.08 -10.56 18.78
C HIS A 639 -15.52 -9.34 19.62
N CYS A 640 -16.13 -8.33 18.99
CA CYS A 640 -16.64 -7.13 19.65
C CYS A 640 -18.17 -6.98 19.47
N ASP A 641 -18.91 -6.88 20.57
CA ASP A 641 -20.37 -6.60 20.56
C ASP A 641 -20.77 -5.73 21.78
N PRO A 642 -21.47 -4.58 21.61
CA PRO A 642 -21.85 -3.94 20.35
C PRO A 642 -20.66 -3.34 19.60
N HIS A 643 -20.65 -3.49 18.28
CA HIS A 643 -19.65 -2.90 17.39
C HIS A 643 -20.33 -2.24 16.18
N GLY A 644 -20.00 -0.98 15.91
CA GLY A 644 -20.64 -0.22 14.84
C GLY A 644 -20.42 1.29 14.91
N VAL A 645 -20.97 2.00 13.93
CA VAL A 645 -21.00 3.47 13.88
C VAL A 645 -22.42 3.94 14.18
N PHE A 646 -22.57 4.76 15.22
CA PHE A 646 -23.87 5.20 15.75
C PHE A 646 -24.13 6.70 15.49
N PRO A 647 -25.41 7.16 15.46
CA PRO A 647 -25.79 8.53 15.16
C PRO A 647 -25.37 9.59 16.17
#